data_AF-A0A9P5N0T1-F1
#
_entry.id   AF-A0A9P5N0T1-F1
#
_cell.length_a   1.000
_cell.length_b   1.000
_cell.length_c   1.000
_cell.angle_alpha   90.00
_cell.angle_beta   90.00
_cell.angle_gamma   90.00
#
_symmetry.space_group_name_H-M   'P 1'
#
loop_
_entity.id
_entity.type
_entity.pdbx_description
1 polymer ?
#
loop_
_entity_poly.entity_id
_entity_poly.type
_entity_poly.pdbx_seq_one_letter_code
_entity_poly.pdbx_strand_id
1 'polypeptide(L)'
;MTFATLRALQAIIGDAIDEIYAAYASESRHHLGSPSPPPSLSSSSSSTPPPSPPKRHRSPTPPLLSLSHSNHTFSSASHYSSSNAPIPPLDRDALLDFPDLDLPGDPSSPAEQLTSRPDVANAISRIVAAGSQLAVIVRSPFLTICDATMIYHLPSCLRFFEASHIPELLSAAGPSGLSVIEISASVGVDSVKISHVLRLLATHHIIREREPDIFALNRVSALLDSGRSFTECRSAPVKKYDSEYGGVAALAALNTDELFKASAYFTDALLPSPDMNSKRTNLTVIAPTAFNLSQRTTLPYWTWLETPENGSRLARFARAMAGTEGWMGASDAELSFPFPELAEDALIVDVGGGIGSTTLRLAERFPKLRFIIQDREPVCKLGEDAWDIHSPALITSGRVRFQVHDFFKPQPMHDGDIRPAVFLLRVVCHDWPDVLARRILLQLRRAADEGTTHKKPTYLVIGDHLLPYACTSAKVSELRIQEGMEGLRGACWPLLANLGVASANAYWMDMTMQVTLGGQERTLPELRSLAESAGWRLIRVARAEGSLFAHVVAEPGPLPSGSALGTPFPSVATLAVEDGEEEIPPAIRERGATPVMDMLGAARTLLRARAGGKKGSTGDNAWVRWMQRKVYADENDARRASTGVAAEKNVPTPSQGVQGRGLLKKVSQYFGEGG
;
A
#
# COMPACT_ATOMS: atom_id res chain seq x y z
N MET A 1 -12.15 23.80 -17.78
CA MET A 1 -12.09 22.38 -18.23
C MET A 1 -12.84 22.28 -19.54
N THR A 2 -12.29 21.61 -20.55
CA THR A 2 -12.87 21.58 -21.90
C THR A 2 -13.46 20.19 -22.20
N PHE A 3 -14.49 20.14 -23.05
CA PHE A 3 -14.96 18.88 -23.64
C PHE A 3 -13.83 18.12 -24.36
N ALA A 4 -12.78 18.81 -24.81
CA ALA A 4 -11.60 18.18 -25.39
C ALA A 4 -10.88 17.26 -24.39
N THR A 5 -10.74 17.64 -23.12
CA THR A 5 -10.16 16.77 -22.09
C THR A 5 -11.01 15.51 -21.87
N LEU A 6 -12.33 15.67 -21.79
CA LEU A 6 -13.25 14.53 -21.63
C LEU A 6 -13.16 13.55 -22.80
N ARG A 7 -13.12 14.07 -24.03
CA ARG A 7 -12.98 13.27 -25.25
C ARG A 7 -11.62 12.58 -25.34
N ALA A 8 -10.54 13.25 -24.93
CA ALA A 8 -9.21 12.66 -24.91
C ALA A 8 -9.11 11.52 -23.89
N LEU A 9 -9.64 11.69 -22.67
CA LEU A 9 -9.71 10.62 -21.68
C LEU A 9 -10.55 9.45 -22.16
N GLN A 10 -11.70 9.71 -22.80
CA GLN A 10 -12.53 8.67 -23.42
C GLN A 10 -11.76 7.90 -24.50
N ALA A 11 -11.02 8.59 -25.37
CA ALA A 11 -10.21 7.96 -26.41
C ALA A 11 -9.12 7.06 -25.80
N ILE A 12 -8.41 7.53 -24.77
CA ILE A 12 -7.40 6.72 -24.05
C ILE A 12 -8.01 5.43 -23.48
N ILE A 13 -9.21 5.51 -22.89
CA ILE A 13 -9.92 4.33 -22.39
C ILE A 13 -10.26 3.38 -23.54
N GLY A 14 -10.79 3.89 -24.66
CA GLY A 14 -11.13 3.10 -25.84
C GLY A 14 -9.93 2.37 -26.43
N ASP A 15 -8.85 3.10 -26.69
CA ASP A 15 -7.60 2.56 -27.24
C ASP A 15 -7.03 1.45 -26.34
N ALA A 16 -7.03 1.67 -25.02
CA ALA A 16 -6.56 0.68 -24.05
C ALA A 16 -7.46 -0.57 -23.99
N ILE A 17 -8.78 -0.42 -24.12
CA ILE A 17 -9.70 -1.57 -24.22
C ILE A 17 -9.43 -2.38 -25.49
N ASP A 18 -9.20 -1.73 -26.62
CA ASP A 18 -8.89 -2.41 -27.89
C ASP A 18 -7.56 -3.18 -27.80
N GLU A 19 -6.56 -2.64 -27.11
CA GLU A 19 -5.30 -3.33 -26.83
C GLU A 19 -5.49 -4.57 -25.95
N ILE A 20 -6.29 -4.47 -24.87
CA ILE A 20 -6.64 -5.62 -24.01
C ILE A 20 -7.41 -6.67 -24.83
N TYR A 21 -8.37 -6.25 -25.64
CA TYR A 21 -9.14 -7.17 -26.49
C TYR A 21 -8.24 -7.90 -27.48
N ALA A 22 -7.30 -7.20 -28.13
CA ALA A 22 -6.33 -7.81 -29.03
C ALA A 22 -5.43 -8.84 -28.31
N ALA A 23 -5.02 -8.52 -27.08
CA ALA A 23 -4.24 -9.42 -26.23
C ALA A 23 -4.97 -10.73 -25.92
N TYR A 24 -6.23 -10.65 -25.49
CA TYR A 24 -7.07 -11.78 -25.12
C TYR A 24 -7.48 -12.60 -26.35
N ALA A 25 -7.80 -11.94 -27.46
CA ALA A 25 -8.10 -12.61 -28.73
C ALA A 25 -6.90 -13.38 -29.29
N SER A 26 -5.68 -12.85 -29.11
CA SER A 26 -4.45 -13.55 -29.51
C SER A 26 -4.25 -14.82 -28.68
N GLU A 27 -4.38 -14.74 -27.36
CA GLU A 27 -4.20 -15.90 -26.45
C GLU A 27 -5.24 -16.99 -26.71
N SER A 28 -6.50 -16.59 -26.93
CA SER A 28 -7.59 -17.51 -27.28
C SER A 28 -7.28 -18.33 -28.54
N ARG A 29 -6.64 -17.72 -29.55
CA ARG A 29 -6.22 -18.42 -30.78
C ARG A 29 -5.08 -19.40 -30.54
N HIS A 30 -4.16 -19.10 -29.61
CA HIS A 30 -3.10 -20.03 -29.21
C HIS A 30 -3.68 -21.25 -28.50
N HIS A 31 -4.67 -21.08 -27.62
CA HIS A 31 -5.34 -22.20 -26.95
C HIS A 31 -6.17 -23.07 -27.91
N LEU A 32 -6.81 -22.47 -28.92
CA LEU A 32 -7.60 -23.19 -29.93
C LEU A 32 -6.74 -23.79 -31.07
N GLY A 33 -5.45 -23.47 -31.13
CA GLY A 33 -4.58 -23.68 -32.29
C GLY A 33 -3.41 -24.65 -32.05
N SER A 34 -3.68 -25.89 -31.63
CA SER A 34 -2.78 -27.03 -31.90
C SER A 34 -3.41 -27.89 -33.00
N PRO A 35 -3.04 -27.74 -34.28
CA PRO A 35 -3.56 -28.61 -35.31
C PRO A 35 -2.93 -30.00 -35.15
N SER A 36 -3.76 -31.01 -34.86
CA SER A 36 -3.38 -32.41 -35.09
C SER A 36 -2.98 -32.56 -36.57
N PRO A 37 -1.91 -33.32 -36.88
CA PRO A 37 -1.51 -33.50 -38.27
C PRO A 37 -2.68 -34.15 -39.05
N PRO A 38 -2.99 -33.69 -40.27
CA PRO A 38 -4.13 -34.22 -41.00
C PRO A 38 -3.89 -35.70 -41.33
N PRO A 39 -4.92 -36.57 -41.21
CA PRO A 39 -4.79 -37.94 -41.63
C PRO A 39 -4.62 -37.97 -43.15
N SER A 40 -3.56 -38.64 -43.60
CA SER A 40 -3.26 -38.87 -45.01
C SER A 40 -4.25 -39.86 -45.61
N LEU A 41 -5.27 -39.41 -46.35
CA LEU A 41 -6.07 -40.31 -47.19
C LEU A 41 -6.47 -39.67 -48.53
N SER A 42 -5.77 -40.15 -49.56
CA SER A 42 -6.23 -40.61 -50.88
C SER A 42 -7.47 -39.97 -51.54
N SER A 43 -7.22 -39.48 -52.74
CA SER A 43 -8.14 -39.19 -53.85
C SER A 43 -9.30 -40.18 -54.07
N SER A 44 -10.52 -39.67 -54.31
CA SER A 44 -11.33 -39.99 -55.50
C SER A 44 -12.65 -39.17 -55.61
N SER A 45 -12.84 -38.59 -56.80
CA SER A 45 -14.07 -38.31 -57.59
C SER A 45 -15.32 -37.58 -57.06
N SER A 46 -15.62 -36.48 -57.77
CA SER A 46 -16.89 -36.00 -58.39
C SER A 46 -18.11 -35.63 -57.52
N SER A 47 -18.57 -34.36 -57.61
CA SER A 47 -19.63 -33.91 -58.54
C SER A 47 -20.19 -32.50 -58.19
N THR A 48 -20.22 -31.61 -59.19
CA THR A 48 -21.12 -30.46 -59.51
C THR A 48 -21.68 -29.48 -58.44
N PRO A 49 -21.69 -28.14 -58.70
CA PRO A 49 -22.15 -27.11 -57.76
C PRO A 49 -23.59 -26.59 -58.01
N PRO A 50 -24.30 -26.06 -57.00
CA PRO A 50 -25.55 -25.30 -57.18
C PRO A 50 -25.31 -23.78 -57.27
N PRO A 51 -26.29 -23.00 -57.80
CA PRO A 51 -26.08 -21.65 -58.32
C PRO A 51 -26.27 -20.52 -57.30
N SER A 52 -25.66 -19.37 -57.60
CA SER A 52 -25.69 -18.13 -56.79
C SER A 52 -27.01 -17.34 -56.91
N PRO A 53 -27.48 -16.66 -55.84
CA PRO A 53 -28.60 -15.72 -55.92
C PRO A 53 -28.15 -14.26 -56.20
N PRO A 54 -29.08 -13.39 -56.64
CA PRO A 54 -28.73 -12.20 -57.43
C PRO A 54 -28.50 -10.92 -56.61
N LYS A 55 -27.66 -10.04 -57.18
CA LYS A 55 -27.40 -8.67 -56.74
C LYS A 55 -28.67 -7.80 -56.85
N ARG A 56 -28.95 -6.98 -55.83
CA ARG A 56 -29.84 -5.81 -55.96
C ARG A 56 -29.20 -4.53 -55.42
N HIS A 57 -29.54 -3.47 -56.14
CA HIS A 57 -28.93 -2.17 -56.25
C HIS A 57 -29.10 -1.26 -55.02
N ARG A 58 -28.07 -0.44 -54.79
CA ARG A 58 -28.07 0.77 -53.97
C ARG A 58 -28.98 1.85 -54.59
N SER A 59 -29.59 2.65 -53.74
CA SER A 59 -30.15 3.98 -54.05
C SER A 59 -29.63 5.03 -53.07
N PRO A 60 -29.57 6.33 -53.47
CA PRO A 60 -28.56 7.28 -52.98
C PRO A 60 -29.08 8.30 -51.96
N THR A 61 -28.15 8.78 -51.14
CA THR A 61 -28.25 9.90 -50.17
C THR A 61 -28.27 11.28 -50.85
N PRO A 62 -28.94 12.30 -50.29
CA PRO A 62 -28.77 13.70 -50.70
C PRO A 62 -27.79 14.48 -49.79
N PRO A 63 -27.25 15.64 -50.23
CA PRO A 63 -26.05 16.27 -49.65
C PRO A 63 -26.27 17.64 -48.96
N LEU A 64 -25.16 18.16 -48.41
CA LEU A 64 -24.82 19.54 -47.97
C LEU A 64 -25.07 19.82 -46.48
N LEU A 65 -24.16 20.45 -45.72
CA LEU A 65 -23.48 21.72 -46.00
C LEU A 65 -22.06 21.82 -45.38
N SER A 66 -21.18 22.50 -46.11
CA SER A 66 -19.84 22.94 -45.73
C SER A 66 -19.86 24.27 -44.98
N LEU A 67 -19.03 24.41 -43.95
CA LEU A 67 -18.50 25.69 -43.48
C LEU A 67 -17.03 25.54 -43.10
N SER A 68 -16.26 26.57 -43.40
CA SER A 68 -14.82 26.52 -43.63
C SER A 68 -14.04 27.39 -42.65
N HIS A 69 -12.79 26.96 -42.38
CA HIS A 69 -11.60 27.69 -41.90
C HIS A 69 -11.48 28.06 -40.40
N SER A 70 -10.47 27.47 -39.75
CA SER A 70 -9.23 28.20 -39.40
C SER A 70 -8.07 27.23 -39.14
N ASN A 71 -6.93 27.54 -39.77
CA ASN A 71 -5.70 26.74 -39.79
C ASN A 71 -4.85 27.00 -38.53
N HIS A 72 -4.53 25.94 -37.79
CA HIS A 72 -3.27 25.87 -37.04
C HIS A 72 -2.59 24.53 -37.35
N THR A 73 -1.40 24.66 -37.93
CA THR A 73 -0.52 23.61 -38.44
C THR A 73 -0.07 22.65 -37.34
N PHE A 74 -0.53 21.40 -37.41
CA PHE A 74 0.06 20.26 -36.69
C PHE A 74 1.10 19.58 -37.59
N SER A 75 2.32 19.45 -37.06
CA SER A 75 3.42 18.71 -37.69
C SER A 75 3.13 17.21 -37.62
N SER A 76 3.10 16.55 -38.78
CA SER A 76 2.84 15.12 -38.94
C SER A 76 4.11 14.28 -38.76
N ALA A 77 4.07 13.38 -37.78
CA ALA A 77 4.83 12.13 -37.72
C ALA A 77 3.93 11.15 -36.93
N SER A 78 3.69 9.91 -37.29
CA SER A 78 4.33 8.96 -38.20
C SER A 78 3.30 7.89 -38.59
N HIS A 79 3.47 7.30 -39.77
CA HIS A 79 2.61 6.25 -40.31
C HIS A 79 2.61 4.98 -39.44
N TYR A 80 1.48 4.68 -38.80
CA TYR A 80 1.09 3.29 -38.50
C TYR A 80 0.01 2.87 -39.50
N SER A 81 0.36 1.90 -40.33
CA SER A 81 -0.54 1.26 -41.28
C SER A 81 -1.63 0.50 -40.51
N SER A 82 -2.88 0.98 -40.57
CA SER A 82 -4.04 0.20 -40.12
C SER A 82 -4.26 -0.96 -41.10
N SER A 83 -3.89 -2.18 -40.70
CA SER A 83 -4.27 -3.38 -41.44
C SER A 83 -5.77 -3.65 -41.20
N ASN A 84 -6.63 -3.08 -42.03
CA ASN A 84 -8.05 -3.48 -42.14
C ASN A 84 -8.17 -4.83 -42.85
N ALA A 85 -7.71 -5.92 -42.22
CA ALA A 85 -8.06 -7.28 -42.62
C ALA A 85 -9.34 -7.70 -41.86
N PRO A 86 -10.38 -8.22 -42.53
CA PRO A 86 -11.56 -8.73 -41.84
C PRO A 86 -11.17 -9.94 -40.98
N ILE A 87 -11.37 -9.83 -39.67
CA ILE A 87 -11.18 -10.93 -38.72
C ILE A 87 -12.25 -11.98 -39.03
N PRO A 88 -11.90 -13.26 -39.30
CA PRO A 88 -12.89 -14.31 -39.44
C PRO A 88 -13.67 -14.48 -38.13
N PRO A 89 -14.98 -14.75 -38.16
CA PRO A 89 -15.78 -14.87 -36.95
C PRO A 89 -15.31 -16.09 -36.15
N LEU A 90 -14.60 -15.83 -35.05
CA LEU A 90 -14.42 -16.81 -33.98
C LEU A 90 -15.75 -16.96 -33.24
N ASP A 91 -16.05 -18.18 -32.83
CA ASP A 91 -17.18 -18.46 -31.95
C ASP A 91 -17.05 -17.61 -30.68
N ARG A 92 -18.07 -16.81 -30.36
CA ARG A 92 -17.99 -15.83 -29.25
C ARG A 92 -17.81 -16.52 -27.89
N ASP A 93 -18.26 -17.77 -27.78
CA ASP A 93 -18.15 -18.58 -26.57
C ASP A 93 -16.76 -19.22 -26.39
N ALA A 94 -15.86 -19.08 -27.37
CA ALA A 94 -14.50 -19.63 -27.33
C ALA A 94 -13.39 -18.58 -27.08
N LEU A 95 -13.76 -17.31 -26.91
CA LEU A 95 -12.81 -16.23 -26.59
C LEU A 95 -12.69 -16.07 -25.07
N LEU A 96 -11.45 -15.95 -24.58
CA LEU A 96 -11.18 -15.47 -23.23
C LEU A 96 -11.76 -14.06 -23.10
N ASP A 97 -12.52 -13.82 -22.02
CA ASP A 97 -13.04 -12.50 -21.66
C ASP A 97 -12.30 -11.94 -20.44
N PHE A 98 -12.37 -10.63 -20.23
CA PHE A 98 -11.76 -9.98 -19.07
C PHE A 98 -12.39 -10.50 -17.76
N PRO A 99 -11.60 -10.73 -16.69
CA PRO A 99 -12.13 -11.27 -15.44
C PRO A 99 -13.32 -10.48 -14.87
N ASP A 100 -14.39 -11.20 -14.53
CA ASP A 100 -15.60 -10.61 -13.96
C ASP A 100 -15.33 -10.11 -12.54
N LEU A 101 -15.72 -8.86 -12.26
CA LEU A 101 -15.64 -8.27 -10.93
C LEU A 101 -16.52 -9.00 -9.91
N ASP A 102 -17.68 -9.48 -10.34
CA ASP A 102 -18.77 -9.97 -9.51
C ASP A 102 -18.64 -11.45 -9.09
N LEU A 103 -17.61 -12.14 -9.59
CA LEU A 103 -17.26 -13.51 -9.25
C LEU A 103 -15.91 -13.54 -8.51
N PRO A 104 -15.68 -14.49 -7.58
CA PRO A 104 -14.36 -14.71 -7.02
C PRO A 104 -13.31 -14.92 -8.12
N GLY A 105 -12.15 -14.29 -7.99
CA GLY A 105 -11.06 -14.44 -8.95
C GLY A 105 -10.46 -15.84 -8.89
N ASP A 106 -10.12 -16.39 -10.05
CA ASP A 106 -9.35 -17.63 -10.17
C ASP A 106 -7.95 -17.31 -10.70
N PRO A 107 -6.91 -17.27 -9.85
CA PRO A 107 -5.53 -17.01 -10.25
C PRO A 107 -4.97 -18.01 -11.28
N SER A 108 -5.57 -19.21 -11.36
CA SER A 108 -5.17 -20.23 -12.33
C SER A 108 -5.78 -20.03 -13.71
N SER A 109 -6.80 -19.16 -13.83
CA SER A 109 -7.47 -18.92 -15.10
C SER A 109 -6.57 -18.15 -16.08
N PRO A 110 -6.55 -18.51 -17.38
CA PRO A 110 -5.76 -17.79 -18.37
C PRO A 110 -6.13 -16.31 -18.47
N ALA A 111 -7.42 -15.98 -18.31
CA ALA A 111 -7.91 -14.61 -18.29
C ALA A 111 -7.28 -13.80 -17.14
N GLU A 112 -7.25 -14.34 -15.93
CA GLU A 112 -6.64 -13.67 -14.77
C GLU A 112 -5.14 -13.48 -14.97
N GLN A 113 -4.43 -14.49 -15.49
CA GLN A 113 -2.99 -14.41 -15.77
C GLN A 113 -2.64 -13.33 -16.80
N LEU A 114 -3.47 -13.17 -17.84
CA LEU A 114 -3.28 -12.12 -18.85
C LEU A 114 -3.29 -10.71 -18.25
N THR A 115 -3.98 -10.47 -17.13
CA THR A 115 -3.99 -9.13 -16.49
C THR A 115 -2.59 -8.69 -16.02
N SER A 116 -1.69 -9.64 -15.78
CA SER A 116 -0.31 -9.38 -15.36
C SER A 116 0.68 -9.23 -16.53
N ARG A 117 0.24 -9.48 -17.77
CA ARG A 117 1.08 -9.35 -18.97
C ARG A 117 1.46 -7.88 -19.16
N PRO A 118 2.74 -7.53 -19.42
CA PRO A 118 3.19 -6.13 -19.41
C PRO A 118 2.37 -5.14 -20.26
N ASP A 119 2.01 -5.53 -21.48
CA ASP A 119 1.19 -4.73 -22.39
C ASP A 119 -0.26 -4.54 -21.87
N VAL A 120 -0.87 -5.60 -21.36
CA VAL A 120 -2.21 -5.58 -20.75
C VAL A 120 -2.21 -4.76 -19.47
N ALA A 121 -1.24 -4.96 -18.58
CA ALA A 121 -1.08 -4.20 -17.34
C ALA A 121 -0.93 -2.69 -17.62
N ASN A 122 -0.14 -2.32 -18.62
CA ASN A 122 0.00 -0.93 -19.06
C ASN A 122 -1.31 -0.34 -19.62
N ALA A 123 -2.08 -1.13 -20.38
CA ALA A 123 -3.42 -0.73 -20.82
C ALA A 123 -4.38 -0.54 -19.65
N ILE A 124 -4.39 -1.46 -18.69
CA ILE A 124 -5.17 -1.36 -17.45
C ILE A 124 -4.79 -0.07 -16.69
N SER A 125 -3.50 0.22 -16.51
CA SER A 125 -3.05 1.44 -15.84
C SER A 125 -3.56 2.71 -16.52
N ARG A 126 -3.61 2.76 -17.85
CA ARG A 126 -4.21 3.89 -18.59
C ARG A 126 -5.71 4.00 -18.37
N ILE A 127 -6.45 2.88 -18.35
CA ILE A 127 -7.89 2.87 -18.05
C ILE A 127 -8.13 3.40 -16.63
N VAL A 128 -7.39 2.90 -15.63
CA VAL A 128 -7.52 3.33 -14.23
C VAL A 128 -7.18 4.81 -14.07
N ALA A 129 -6.09 5.28 -14.68
CA ALA A 129 -5.68 6.67 -14.66
C ALA A 129 -6.73 7.58 -15.31
N ALA A 130 -7.14 7.24 -16.54
CA ALA A 130 -8.09 8.04 -17.31
C ALA A 130 -9.49 8.03 -16.69
N GLY A 131 -9.97 6.87 -16.26
CA GLY A 131 -11.27 6.67 -15.63
C GLY A 131 -11.39 7.43 -14.30
N SER A 132 -10.35 7.38 -13.48
CA SER A 132 -10.31 8.12 -12.21
C SER A 132 -10.29 9.63 -12.44
N GLN A 133 -9.46 10.10 -13.38
CA GLN A 133 -9.41 11.52 -13.73
C GLN A 133 -10.73 12.00 -14.35
N LEU A 134 -11.36 11.18 -15.20
CA LEU A 134 -12.67 11.44 -15.78
C LEU A 134 -13.74 11.57 -14.68
N ALA A 135 -13.79 10.62 -13.74
CA ALA A 135 -14.72 10.64 -12.62
C ALA A 135 -14.58 11.91 -11.78
N VAL A 136 -13.36 12.34 -11.47
CA VAL A 136 -13.09 13.58 -10.72
C VAL A 136 -13.53 14.82 -11.51
N ILE A 137 -13.33 14.86 -12.84
CA ILE A 137 -13.72 16.00 -13.68
C ILE A 137 -15.24 16.17 -13.72
N VAL A 138 -16.00 15.08 -13.79
CA VAL A 138 -17.47 15.14 -13.94
C VAL A 138 -18.21 15.20 -12.59
N ARG A 139 -17.59 14.75 -11.50
CA ARG A 139 -18.16 14.80 -10.15
C ARG A 139 -18.14 16.24 -9.61
N SER A 140 -19.12 16.57 -8.78
CA SER A 140 -19.09 17.82 -8.01
C SER A 140 -17.81 17.89 -7.17
N PRO A 141 -17.00 18.96 -7.27
CA PRO A 141 -15.78 19.09 -6.46
C PRO A 141 -16.03 18.95 -4.96
N PHE A 142 -17.20 19.42 -4.47
CA PHE A 142 -17.59 19.26 -3.08
C PHE A 142 -17.71 17.79 -2.68
N LEU A 143 -18.32 16.95 -3.52
CA LEU A 143 -18.47 15.52 -3.24
C LEU A 143 -17.11 14.81 -3.26
N THR A 144 -16.19 15.21 -4.14
CA THR A 144 -14.81 14.69 -4.13
C THR A 144 -14.10 14.99 -2.81
N ILE A 145 -14.29 16.19 -2.25
CA ILE A 145 -13.72 16.54 -0.95
C ILE A 145 -14.41 15.76 0.18
N CYS A 146 -15.73 15.62 0.16
CA CYS A 146 -16.46 14.80 1.14
C CYS A 146 -15.98 13.35 1.15
N ASP A 147 -15.80 12.74 -0.02
CA ASP A 147 -15.29 11.38 -0.12
C ASP A 147 -13.89 11.32 0.51
N ALA A 148 -12.99 12.23 0.15
CA ALA A 148 -11.62 12.27 0.68
C ALA A 148 -11.56 12.48 2.20
N THR A 149 -12.44 13.29 2.77
CA THR A 149 -12.45 13.54 4.22
C THR A 149 -13.13 12.43 5.02
N MET A 150 -14.01 11.63 4.41
CA MET A 150 -14.76 10.55 5.07
C MET A 150 -14.24 9.14 4.74
N ILE A 151 -13.27 9.03 3.82
CA ILE A 151 -12.74 7.74 3.32
C ILE A 151 -12.17 6.85 4.43
N TYR A 152 -11.81 7.43 5.58
CA TYR A 152 -11.31 6.69 6.76
C TYR A 152 -12.29 5.62 7.28
N HIS A 153 -13.58 5.71 6.92
CA HIS A 153 -14.56 4.67 7.21
C HIS A 153 -14.36 3.39 6.37
N LEU A 154 -13.80 3.50 5.16
CA LEU A 154 -13.54 2.36 4.28
C LEU A 154 -12.53 1.36 4.90
N PRO A 155 -11.30 1.75 5.30
CA PRO A 155 -10.37 0.84 5.97
C PRO A 155 -10.90 0.37 7.33
N SER A 156 -11.70 1.17 8.03
CA SER A 156 -12.34 0.76 9.29
C SER A 156 -13.34 -0.39 9.07
N CYS A 157 -14.15 -0.31 8.01
CA CYS A 157 -15.09 -1.36 7.61
C CYS A 157 -14.34 -2.60 7.12
N LEU A 158 -13.27 -2.42 6.34
CA LEU A 158 -12.41 -3.50 5.86
C LEU A 158 -11.76 -4.25 7.03
N ARG A 159 -11.29 -3.52 8.06
CA ARG A 159 -10.76 -4.11 9.29
C ARG A 159 -11.80 -4.99 9.96
N PHE A 160 -13.04 -4.50 10.12
CA PHE A 160 -14.11 -5.30 10.73
C PHE A 160 -14.38 -6.57 9.91
N PHE A 161 -14.51 -6.43 8.59
CA PHE A 161 -14.76 -7.55 7.67
C PHE A 161 -13.69 -8.63 7.81
N GLU A 162 -12.41 -8.25 7.75
CA GLU A 162 -11.27 -9.16 7.95
C GLU A 162 -11.27 -9.79 9.35
N ALA A 163 -11.39 -8.97 10.40
CA ALA A 163 -11.30 -9.39 11.81
C ALA A 163 -12.41 -10.35 12.24
N SER A 164 -13.58 -10.23 11.62
CA SER A 164 -14.77 -11.03 11.94
C SER A 164 -14.81 -12.36 11.21
N HIS A 165 -13.79 -12.65 10.38
CA HIS A 165 -13.69 -13.87 9.58
C HIS A 165 -14.85 -14.06 8.59
N ILE A 166 -15.54 -12.97 8.23
CA ILE A 166 -16.59 -13.00 7.20
C ILE A 166 -16.04 -13.41 5.82
N PRO A 167 -14.80 -13.05 5.40
CA PRO A 167 -14.23 -13.58 4.17
C PRO A 167 -14.30 -15.10 4.08
N GLU A 168 -13.83 -15.80 5.13
CA GLU A 168 -13.81 -17.26 5.15
C GLU A 168 -15.24 -17.85 5.17
N LEU A 169 -16.18 -17.20 5.87
CA LEU A 169 -17.58 -17.60 5.91
C LEU A 169 -18.26 -17.49 4.54
N LEU A 170 -18.02 -16.39 3.83
CA LEU A 170 -18.59 -16.15 2.50
C LEU A 170 -17.92 -16.97 1.41
N SER A 171 -16.61 -17.22 1.53
CA SER A 171 -15.89 -18.14 0.65
C SER A 171 -16.52 -19.53 0.69
N ALA A 172 -16.79 -20.05 1.90
CA ALA A 172 -17.46 -21.34 2.08
C ALA A 172 -18.90 -21.39 1.52
N ALA A 173 -19.61 -20.26 1.50
CA ALA A 173 -20.95 -20.16 0.92
C ALA A 173 -20.93 -20.05 -0.62
N GLY A 174 -19.78 -19.73 -1.20
CA GLY A 174 -19.59 -19.55 -2.64
C GLY A 174 -20.36 -18.36 -3.22
N PRO A 175 -20.56 -18.34 -4.55
CA PRO A 175 -21.16 -17.20 -5.25
C PRO A 175 -22.60 -16.88 -4.81
N SER A 176 -23.31 -17.83 -4.21
CA SER A 176 -24.65 -17.62 -3.62
C SER A 176 -24.63 -16.61 -2.48
N GLY A 177 -23.52 -16.51 -1.76
CA GLY A 177 -23.40 -15.63 -0.59
C GLY A 177 -24.22 -16.12 0.60
N LEU A 178 -24.31 -15.27 1.63
CA LEU A 178 -25.11 -15.50 2.83
C LEU A 178 -25.95 -14.27 3.16
N SER A 179 -27.10 -14.51 3.78
CA SER A 179 -27.89 -13.43 4.36
C SER A 179 -27.18 -12.85 5.58
N VAL A 180 -27.39 -11.56 5.84
CA VAL A 180 -26.81 -10.88 7.00
C VAL A 180 -27.25 -11.50 8.33
N ILE A 181 -28.40 -12.18 8.37
CA ILE A 181 -28.91 -12.90 9.55
C ILE A 181 -28.03 -14.12 9.83
N GLU A 182 -27.66 -14.88 8.79
CA GLU A 182 -26.77 -16.04 8.92
C GLU A 182 -25.35 -15.63 9.30
N ILE A 183 -24.85 -14.53 8.70
CA ILE A 183 -23.56 -13.95 9.05
C ILE A 183 -23.57 -13.49 10.52
N SER A 184 -24.63 -12.78 10.94
CA SER A 184 -24.83 -12.32 12.32
C SER A 184 -24.84 -13.47 13.32
N ALA A 185 -25.56 -14.56 13.01
CA ALA A 185 -25.61 -15.75 13.85
C ALA A 185 -24.24 -16.42 14.04
N SER A 186 -23.38 -16.36 13.01
CA SER A 186 -22.04 -16.96 13.03
C SER A 186 -21.02 -16.10 13.79
N VAL A 187 -21.03 -14.78 13.54
CA VAL A 187 -20.05 -13.82 14.06
C VAL A 187 -20.43 -13.28 15.45
N GLY A 188 -21.72 -13.27 15.79
CA GLY A 188 -22.21 -12.74 17.07
C GLY A 188 -22.31 -11.21 17.12
N VAL A 189 -22.44 -10.55 15.96
CA VAL A 189 -22.63 -9.09 15.84
C VAL A 189 -24.01 -8.80 15.26
N ASP A 190 -24.64 -7.73 15.72
CA ASP A 190 -25.96 -7.28 15.26
C ASP A 190 -26.04 -7.16 13.72
N SER A 191 -27.08 -7.77 13.14
CA SER A 191 -27.26 -7.88 11.69
C SER A 191 -27.40 -6.52 11.00
N VAL A 192 -28.06 -5.54 11.63
CA VAL A 192 -28.20 -4.19 11.05
C VAL A 192 -26.84 -3.52 10.94
N LYS A 193 -25.99 -3.63 11.98
CA LYS A 193 -24.62 -3.10 11.92
C LYS A 193 -23.77 -3.77 10.84
N ILE A 194 -23.82 -5.11 10.74
CA ILE A 194 -23.10 -5.85 9.70
C ILE A 194 -23.56 -5.38 8.31
N SER A 195 -24.88 -5.27 8.08
CA SER A 195 -25.41 -4.86 6.78
C SER A 195 -24.86 -3.49 6.35
N HIS A 196 -24.76 -2.52 7.27
CA HIS A 196 -24.24 -1.19 6.95
C HIS A 196 -22.73 -1.22 6.63
N VAL A 197 -21.97 -2.04 7.35
CA VAL A 197 -20.53 -2.23 7.07
C VAL A 197 -20.34 -2.86 5.70
N LEU A 198 -21.01 -3.98 5.43
CA LEU A 198 -20.89 -4.70 4.16
C LEU A 198 -21.41 -3.87 2.98
N ARG A 199 -22.44 -3.05 3.18
CA ARG A 199 -22.98 -2.17 2.14
C ARG A 199 -22.04 -1.03 1.75
N LEU A 200 -21.28 -0.48 2.71
CA LEU A 200 -20.21 0.48 2.36
C LEU A 200 -19.14 -0.20 1.52
N LEU A 201 -18.70 -1.41 1.92
CA LEU A 201 -17.74 -2.20 1.15
C LEU A 201 -18.28 -2.54 -0.26
N ALA A 202 -19.57 -2.87 -0.37
CA ALA A 202 -20.21 -3.18 -1.65
C ALA A 202 -20.30 -1.95 -2.57
N THR A 203 -20.59 -0.78 -1.99
CA THR A 203 -20.59 0.50 -2.72
C THR A 203 -19.21 0.84 -3.31
N HIS A 204 -18.14 0.38 -2.67
CA HIS A 204 -16.76 0.51 -3.15
C HIS A 204 -16.27 -0.71 -3.95
N HIS A 205 -17.18 -1.59 -4.39
CA HIS A 205 -16.88 -2.77 -5.21
C HIS A 205 -15.92 -3.78 -4.56
N ILE A 206 -15.78 -3.75 -3.23
CA ILE A 206 -14.92 -4.70 -2.49
C ILE A 206 -15.65 -6.03 -2.26
N ILE A 207 -16.96 -6.01 -2.10
CA ILE A 207 -17.84 -7.17 -1.91
C ILE A 207 -19.09 -6.98 -2.78
N ARG A 208 -19.90 -8.03 -2.97
CA ARG A 208 -21.15 -7.94 -3.73
C ARG A 208 -22.36 -8.10 -2.81
N GLU A 209 -23.27 -7.12 -2.82
CA GLU A 209 -24.64 -7.28 -2.30
C GLU A 209 -25.51 -7.79 -3.46
N ARG A 210 -25.76 -9.11 -3.49
CA ARG A 210 -26.44 -9.77 -4.62
C ARG A 210 -27.94 -9.49 -4.63
N GLU A 211 -28.52 -9.53 -3.44
CA GLU A 211 -29.89 -9.19 -3.13
C GLU A 211 -29.87 -8.37 -1.84
N PRO A 212 -30.94 -7.63 -1.50
CA PRO A 212 -31.00 -6.90 -0.24
C PRO A 212 -30.58 -7.79 0.93
N ASP A 213 -29.51 -7.38 1.62
CA ASP A 213 -28.92 -8.08 2.77
C ASP A 213 -28.35 -9.50 2.51
N ILE A 214 -28.10 -9.87 1.25
CA ILE A 214 -27.37 -11.11 0.87
C ILE A 214 -26.04 -10.74 0.22
N PHE A 215 -24.93 -11.14 0.85
CA PHE A 215 -23.58 -10.75 0.43
C PHE A 215 -22.73 -11.94 -0.01
N ALA A 216 -21.93 -11.75 -1.06
CA ALA A 216 -20.99 -12.74 -1.58
C ALA A 216 -19.62 -12.11 -1.83
N LEU A 217 -18.55 -12.92 -1.75
CA LEU A 217 -17.23 -12.48 -2.21
C LEU A 217 -17.26 -12.23 -3.71
N ASN A 218 -16.43 -11.29 -4.12
CA ASN A 218 -16.24 -10.91 -5.51
C ASN A 218 -14.73 -11.01 -5.84
N ARG A 219 -14.30 -10.55 -7.02
CA ARG A 219 -12.90 -10.70 -7.46
C ARG A 219 -11.90 -10.05 -6.49
N VAL A 220 -12.28 -8.96 -5.85
CA VAL A 220 -11.43 -8.21 -4.90
C VAL A 220 -11.41 -8.86 -3.53
N SER A 221 -12.58 -9.11 -2.93
CA SER A 221 -12.66 -9.66 -1.56
C SER A 221 -12.28 -11.13 -1.46
N ALA A 222 -12.26 -11.88 -2.58
CA ALA A 222 -11.72 -13.24 -2.61
C ALA A 222 -10.26 -13.31 -2.14
N LEU A 223 -9.47 -12.25 -2.38
CA LEU A 223 -8.08 -12.17 -1.90
C LEU A 223 -7.95 -12.03 -0.38
N LEU A 224 -9.06 -11.78 0.35
CA LEU A 224 -9.06 -11.69 1.80
C LEU A 224 -9.38 -13.02 2.48
N ASP A 225 -9.75 -14.05 1.72
CA ASP A 225 -9.85 -15.41 2.24
C ASP A 225 -8.45 -15.92 2.58
N SER A 226 -8.21 -16.23 3.85
CA SER A 226 -6.92 -16.77 4.28
C SER A 226 -6.75 -18.26 3.98
N GLY A 227 -7.65 -18.91 3.24
CA GLY A 227 -7.59 -20.34 2.92
C GLY A 227 -7.77 -21.24 4.15
N ARG A 228 -8.31 -20.69 5.23
CA ARG A 228 -8.64 -21.38 6.49
C ARG A 228 -10.15 -21.35 6.67
N SER A 229 -10.70 -22.33 7.38
CA SER A 229 -12.13 -22.29 7.70
C SER A 229 -12.45 -21.24 8.76
N PHE A 230 -13.67 -20.70 8.73
CA PHE A 230 -14.19 -19.80 9.76
C PHE A 230 -13.96 -20.31 11.19
N THR A 231 -14.20 -21.61 11.42
CA THR A 231 -14.04 -22.23 12.74
C THR A 231 -12.56 -22.31 13.17
N GLU A 232 -11.64 -22.64 12.25
CA GLU A 232 -10.20 -22.61 12.54
C GLU A 232 -9.74 -21.20 12.92
N CYS A 233 -10.11 -20.20 12.10
CA CYS A 233 -9.80 -18.79 12.34
C CYS A 233 -10.30 -18.33 13.71
N ARG A 234 -11.54 -18.66 14.08
CA ARG A 234 -12.11 -18.28 15.38
C ARG A 234 -11.44 -18.98 16.55
N SER A 235 -11.03 -20.24 16.38
CA SER A 235 -10.39 -21.04 17.43
C SER A 235 -8.92 -20.67 17.67
N ALA A 236 -8.22 -20.22 16.63
CA ALA A 236 -6.82 -19.82 16.68
C ALA A 236 -6.54 -18.59 15.79
N PRO A 237 -7.01 -17.39 16.19
CA PRO A 237 -6.92 -16.18 15.34
C PRO A 237 -5.50 -15.80 14.92
N VAL A 238 -4.50 -16.10 15.76
CA VAL A 238 -3.09 -15.85 15.45
C VAL A 238 -2.59 -16.69 14.28
N LYS A 239 -3.18 -17.88 14.07
CA LYS A 239 -2.82 -18.82 13.00
C LYS A 239 -3.61 -18.61 11.70
N LYS A 240 -4.51 -17.61 11.65
CA LYS A 240 -5.34 -17.31 10.47
C LYS A 240 -4.48 -17.22 9.20
N TYR A 241 -3.32 -16.59 9.31
CA TYR A 241 -2.46 -16.29 8.17
C TYR A 241 -1.40 -17.36 7.89
N ASP A 242 -1.41 -18.50 8.60
CA ASP A 242 -0.42 -19.58 8.43
C ASP A 242 -0.73 -20.49 7.23
N SER A 243 -1.27 -19.94 6.16
CA SER A 243 -1.49 -20.62 4.88
C SER A 243 -0.75 -19.86 3.78
N GLU A 244 -0.58 -20.48 2.61
CA GLU A 244 -0.04 -19.81 1.42
C GLU A 244 -0.95 -18.68 0.91
N TYR A 245 -2.24 -18.71 1.22
CA TYR A 245 -3.23 -17.71 0.81
C TYR A 245 -3.39 -16.56 1.82
N GLY A 246 -2.82 -16.68 3.03
CA GLY A 246 -3.03 -15.75 4.13
C GLY A 246 -2.34 -14.39 3.98
N GLY A 247 -1.46 -14.21 3.00
CA GLY A 247 -0.60 -13.04 2.89
C GLY A 247 -1.37 -11.72 2.67
N VAL A 248 -2.33 -11.70 1.76
CA VAL A 248 -3.12 -10.48 1.47
C VAL A 248 -4.05 -10.14 2.63
N ALA A 249 -4.67 -11.13 3.26
CA ALA A 249 -5.45 -10.93 4.48
C ALA A 249 -4.60 -10.34 5.63
N ALA A 250 -3.36 -10.84 5.80
CA ALA A 250 -2.43 -10.31 6.79
C ALA A 250 -2.02 -8.86 6.48
N LEU A 251 -1.79 -8.54 5.21
CA LEU A 251 -1.48 -7.19 4.74
C LEU A 251 -2.65 -6.22 4.98
N ALA A 252 -3.88 -6.63 4.66
CA ALA A 252 -5.08 -5.85 4.95
C ALA A 252 -5.22 -5.60 6.47
N ALA A 253 -5.00 -6.63 7.29
CA ALA A 253 -5.06 -6.53 8.74
C ALA A 253 -3.95 -5.63 9.32
N LEU A 254 -2.74 -5.65 8.77
CA LEU A 254 -1.64 -4.76 9.14
C LEU A 254 -1.97 -3.30 8.81
N ASN A 255 -2.37 -3.05 7.56
CA ASN A 255 -2.65 -1.70 7.06
C ASN A 255 -3.83 -1.05 7.77
N THR A 256 -4.86 -1.82 8.13
CA THR A 256 -6.09 -1.30 8.74
C THR A 256 -6.09 -1.32 10.28
N ASP A 257 -4.98 -1.72 10.91
CA ASP A 257 -4.82 -1.75 12.36
C ASP A 257 -3.78 -0.70 12.82
N GLU A 258 -2.55 -1.09 13.14
CA GLU A 258 -1.52 -0.19 13.67
C GLU A 258 -1.09 0.90 12.69
N LEU A 259 -0.99 0.60 11.38
CA LEU A 259 -0.54 1.59 10.40
C LEU A 259 -1.61 2.67 10.17
N PHE A 260 -2.88 2.25 10.07
CA PHE A 260 -4.01 3.19 10.01
C PHE A 260 -4.10 4.05 11.28
N LYS A 261 -3.91 3.45 12.46
CA LYS A 261 -3.85 4.20 13.73
C LYS A 261 -2.70 5.20 13.75
N ALA A 262 -1.53 4.85 13.24
CA ALA A 262 -0.39 5.77 13.11
C ALA A 262 -0.72 6.94 12.16
N SER A 263 -1.33 6.65 11.01
CA SER A 263 -1.72 7.66 10.02
C SER A 263 -2.68 8.71 10.61
N ALA A 264 -3.58 8.33 11.52
CA ALA A 264 -4.48 9.27 12.20
C ALA A 264 -3.75 10.36 13.03
N TYR A 265 -2.50 10.11 13.45
CA TYR A 265 -1.66 11.05 14.20
C TYR A 265 -0.66 11.82 13.32
N PHE A 266 -0.76 11.70 12.00
CA PHE A 266 0.21 12.28 11.08
C PHE A 266 0.34 13.80 11.21
N THR A 267 -0.80 14.51 11.25
CA THR A 267 -0.83 15.96 11.44
C THR A 267 -0.21 16.37 12.77
N ASP A 268 -0.51 15.65 13.86
CA ASP A 268 0.05 15.94 15.19
C ASP A 268 1.58 15.72 15.23
N ALA A 269 2.08 14.77 14.45
CA ALA A 269 3.50 14.49 14.34
C ALA A 269 4.24 15.62 13.60
N LEU A 270 3.69 16.10 12.47
CA LEU A 270 4.31 17.11 11.61
C LEU A 270 4.08 18.56 12.07
N LEU A 271 2.93 18.85 12.68
CA LEU A 271 2.54 20.15 13.18
C LEU A 271 2.30 20.09 14.71
N PRO A 272 3.34 19.79 15.50
CA PRO A 272 3.22 19.70 16.95
C PRO A 272 2.75 21.02 17.55
N SER A 273 1.90 20.95 18.58
CA SER A 273 1.53 22.13 19.36
C SER A 273 2.77 22.75 20.05
N PRO A 274 2.74 24.05 20.41
CA PRO A 274 3.86 24.69 21.13
C PRO A 274 4.28 23.95 22.41
N ASP A 275 3.31 23.36 23.14
CA ASP A 275 3.54 22.57 24.34
C ASP A 275 4.20 21.20 24.06
N MET A 276 3.99 20.66 22.85
CA MET A 276 4.69 19.45 22.38
C MET A 276 6.09 19.78 21.88
N ASN A 277 6.28 20.97 21.28
CA ASN A 277 7.60 21.45 20.85
C ASN A 277 8.54 21.69 22.04
N SER A 278 8.06 22.27 23.14
CA SER A 278 8.88 22.48 24.35
C SER A 278 9.30 21.17 25.03
N LYS A 279 8.59 20.06 24.77
CA LYS A 279 8.96 18.71 25.21
C LYS A 279 9.85 17.98 24.19
N ARG A 280 9.82 18.37 22.92
CA ARG A 280 10.68 17.82 21.84
C ARG A 280 12.10 18.38 21.86
N THR A 281 12.35 19.54 22.47
CA THR A 281 13.67 20.19 22.52
C THR A 281 14.75 19.40 23.27
N ASN A 282 14.39 18.28 23.92
CA ASN A 282 15.32 17.40 24.62
C ASN A 282 15.46 15.99 23.99
N LEU A 283 14.83 15.72 22.85
CA LEU A 283 14.86 14.40 22.21
C LEU A 283 15.91 14.33 21.10
N THR A 284 16.50 13.14 21.00
CA THR A 284 17.66 12.73 20.21
C THR A 284 17.52 12.96 18.69
N VAL A 285 18.54 12.57 17.92
CA VAL A 285 18.69 12.73 16.46
C VAL A 285 17.47 12.30 15.62
N ILE A 286 16.48 11.59 16.19
CA ILE A 286 15.25 11.13 15.53
C ILE A 286 14.04 11.63 16.32
N ALA A 287 13.23 12.49 15.71
CA ALA A 287 11.97 12.95 16.32
C ALA A 287 10.94 11.80 16.40
N PRO A 288 10.04 11.79 17.41
CA PRO A 288 8.99 10.78 17.50
C PRO A 288 8.10 10.76 16.25
N THR A 289 7.88 9.57 15.70
CA THR A 289 7.00 9.35 14.53
C THR A 289 5.52 9.44 14.92
N ALA A 290 4.61 9.50 13.94
CA ALA A 290 3.17 9.43 14.20
C ALA A 290 2.78 8.08 14.85
N PHE A 291 3.48 7.01 14.49
CA PHE A 291 3.37 5.71 15.16
C PHE A 291 3.66 5.80 16.66
N ASN A 292 4.76 6.46 17.06
CA ASN A 292 5.10 6.64 18.48
C ASN A 292 3.98 7.34 19.26
N LEU A 293 3.36 8.36 18.66
CA LEU A 293 2.22 9.06 19.25
C LEU A 293 0.99 8.14 19.37
N SER A 294 0.68 7.39 18.31
CA SER A 294 -0.49 6.51 18.27
C SER A 294 -0.42 5.35 19.26
N GLN A 295 0.76 4.74 19.39
CA GLN A 295 0.99 3.59 20.28
C GLN A 295 1.43 4.00 21.68
N ARG A 296 1.65 5.30 21.93
CA ARG A 296 2.15 5.85 23.20
C ARG A 296 3.44 5.15 23.64
N THR A 297 4.38 5.02 22.72
CA THR A 297 5.65 4.34 22.93
C THR A 297 6.83 5.21 22.50
N THR A 298 7.94 5.11 23.22
CA THR A 298 9.23 5.71 22.85
C THR A 298 10.08 4.77 21.99
N LEU A 299 9.68 3.50 21.84
CA LEU A 299 10.43 2.52 21.07
C LEU A 299 10.29 2.76 19.56
N PRO A 300 11.35 2.55 18.77
CA PRO A 300 11.24 2.43 17.32
C PRO A 300 10.30 1.28 16.93
N TYR A 301 9.65 1.38 15.75
CA TYR A 301 8.66 0.39 15.29
C TYR A 301 9.14 -1.06 15.38
N TRP A 302 10.33 -1.36 14.88
CA TRP A 302 10.88 -2.71 14.88
C TRP A 302 11.10 -3.27 16.29
N THR A 303 11.69 -2.48 17.18
CA THR A 303 11.90 -2.85 18.60
C THR A 303 10.58 -3.00 19.34
N TRP A 304 9.59 -2.15 19.03
CA TRP A 304 8.25 -2.29 19.58
C TRP A 304 7.58 -3.59 19.10
N LEU A 305 7.70 -3.92 17.82
CA LEU A 305 7.10 -5.14 17.24
C LEU A 305 7.68 -6.42 17.86
N GLU A 306 8.94 -6.37 18.28
CA GLU A 306 9.68 -7.48 18.90
C GLU A 306 9.39 -7.65 20.40
N THR A 307 8.63 -6.76 21.03
CA THR A 307 8.26 -6.98 22.44
C THR A 307 7.31 -8.17 22.57
N PRO A 308 7.34 -8.92 23.70
CA PRO A 308 6.50 -10.10 23.89
C PRO A 308 5.00 -9.84 23.70
N GLU A 309 4.53 -8.64 24.06
CA GLU A 309 3.12 -8.24 23.93
C GLU A 309 2.67 -8.08 22.47
N ASN A 310 3.63 -7.92 21.55
CA ASN A 310 3.40 -7.70 20.13
C ASN A 310 3.68 -8.93 19.26
N GLY A 311 3.95 -10.10 19.86
CA GLY A 311 4.30 -11.32 19.12
C GLY A 311 3.29 -11.72 18.02
N SER A 312 1.99 -11.49 18.22
CA SER A 312 0.97 -11.74 17.19
C SER A 312 1.03 -10.73 16.03
N ARG A 313 1.40 -9.47 16.31
CA ARG A 313 1.63 -8.44 15.29
C ARG A 313 2.89 -8.75 14.49
N LEU A 314 3.96 -9.19 15.15
CA LEU A 314 5.19 -9.63 14.49
C LEU A 314 4.92 -10.81 13.54
N ALA A 315 4.19 -11.83 14.02
CA ALA A 315 3.79 -12.96 13.18
C ALA A 315 2.93 -12.53 11.99
N ARG A 316 1.95 -11.64 12.21
CA ARG A 316 1.14 -11.06 11.12
C ARG A 316 2.00 -10.26 10.14
N PHE A 317 2.95 -9.46 10.62
CA PHE A 317 3.84 -8.67 9.78
C PHE A 317 4.63 -9.58 8.82
N ALA A 318 5.21 -10.66 9.33
CA ALA A 318 5.94 -11.62 8.50
C ALA A 318 5.06 -12.21 7.39
N ARG A 319 3.79 -12.52 7.68
CA ARG A 319 2.82 -13.00 6.67
C ARG A 319 2.37 -11.90 5.71
N ALA A 320 2.20 -10.67 6.19
CA ALA A 320 1.85 -9.51 5.37
C ALA A 320 2.93 -9.21 4.31
N MET A 321 4.20 -9.42 4.65
CA MET A 321 5.30 -9.28 3.68
C MET A 321 5.18 -10.27 2.52
N ALA A 322 4.75 -11.51 2.75
CA ALA A 322 4.41 -12.43 1.66
C ALA A 322 3.24 -11.90 0.81
N GLY A 323 2.27 -11.22 1.42
CA GLY A 323 1.17 -10.56 0.70
C GLY A 323 1.61 -9.44 -0.24
N THR A 324 2.79 -8.83 -0.02
CA THR A 324 3.34 -7.79 -0.92
C THR A 324 3.81 -8.33 -2.27
N GLU A 325 3.83 -9.66 -2.46
CA GLU A 325 4.04 -10.27 -3.78
C GLU A 325 3.01 -9.78 -4.80
N GLY A 326 1.79 -9.41 -4.39
CA GLY A 326 0.79 -8.80 -5.27
C GLY A 326 1.18 -7.43 -5.83
N TRP A 327 2.22 -6.76 -5.31
CA TRP A 327 2.78 -5.54 -5.91
C TRP A 327 3.88 -5.82 -6.94
N MET A 328 4.38 -7.05 -7.00
CA MET A 328 5.36 -7.46 -7.99
C MET A 328 4.63 -7.92 -9.26
N GLY A 329 4.83 -7.22 -10.38
CA GLY A 329 4.43 -7.73 -11.69
C GLY A 329 5.29 -8.94 -12.11
N ALA A 330 4.86 -9.70 -13.12
CA ALA A 330 5.60 -10.85 -13.65
C ALA A 330 7.06 -10.52 -14.08
N SER A 331 7.36 -9.23 -14.30
CA SER A 331 8.66 -8.70 -14.70
C SER A 331 9.55 -8.19 -13.56
N ASP A 332 9.08 -8.17 -12.30
CA ASP A 332 9.90 -7.74 -11.14
C ASP A 332 10.96 -8.80 -10.74
N ALA A 333 10.88 -10.00 -11.34
CA ALA A 333 11.89 -11.05 -11.20
C ALA A 333 13.24 -10.68 -11.82
N GLU A 334 13.29 -9.65 -12.67
CA GLU A 334 14.53 -9.12 -13.21
C GLU A 334 14.96 -7.93 -12.35
N LEU A 335 15.62 -8.21 -11.21
CA LEU A 335 16.54 -7.24 -10.62
C LEU A 335 17.38 -6.73 -11.80
N SER A 336 17.20 -5.47 -12.19
CA SER A 336 17.62 -4.99 -13.52
C SER A 336 19.14 -4.77 -13.63
N PHE A 337 19.88 -5.54 -12.84
CA PHE A 337 21.31 -5.72 -12.82
C PHE A 337 21.67 -6.97 -13.63
N PRO A 338 22.71 -6.93 -14.48
CA PRO A 338 23.10 -8.07 -15.31
C PRO A 338 23.87 -9.12 -14.49
N PHE A 339 23.19 -9.84 -13.60
CA PHE A 339 23.78 -10.95 -12.83
C PHE A 339 24.54 -11.99 -13.67
N PRO A 340 24.10 -12.36 -14.90
CA PRO A 340 24.87 -13.27 -15.76
C PRO A 340 26.28 -12.78 -16.13
N GLU A 341 26.55 -11.48 -16.01
CA GLU A 341 27.87 -10.89 -16.33
C GLU A 341 28.84 -10.88 -15.14
N LEU A 342 28.41 -11.35 -13.97
CA LEU A 342 29.28 -11.54 -12.82
C LEU A 342 30.19 -12.75 -13.02
N ALA A 343 31.35 -12.73 -12.34
CA ALA A 343 32.24 -13.88 -12.33
C ALA A 343 31.59 -15.08 -11.66
N GLU A 344 32.04 -16.29 -12.01
CA GLU A 344 31.69 -17.49 -11.25
C GLU A 344 32.12 -17.33 -9.78
N ASP A 345 31.32 -17.85 -8.86
CA ASP A 345 31.48 -17.73 -7.41
C ASP A 345 31.47 -16.29 -6.86
N ALA A 346 31.04 -15.30 -7.65
CA ALA A 346 30.88 -13.94 -7.19
C ALA A 346 29.90 -13.88 -5.98
N LEU A 347 30.31 -13.13 -4.96
CA LEU A 347 29.57 -12.96 -3.72
C LEU A 347 28.59 -11.79 -3.84
N ILE A 348 27.32 -12.07 -3.54
CA ILE A 348 26.26 -11.07 -3.34
C ILE A 348 25.94 -11.00 -1.84
N VAL A 349 25.92 -9.80 -1.29
CA VAL A 349 25.50 -9.55 0.09
C VAL A 349 24.14 -8.86 0.05
N ASP A 350 23.12 -9.57 0.50
CA ASP A 350 21.74 -9.11 0.64
C ASP A 350 21.59 -8.44 2.03
N VAL A 351 21.66 -7.11 2.05
CA VAL A 351 21.74 -6.30 3.26
C VAL A 351 20.32 -5.95 3.72
N GLY A 352 19.94 -6.36 4.94
CA GLY A 352 18.55 -6.27 5.37
C GLY A 352 17.64 -7.22 4.60
N GLY A 353 18.15 -8.39 4.23
CA GLY A 353 17.49 -9.33 3.31
C GLY A 353 16.30 -10.09 3.92
N GLY A 354 15.96 -9.86 5.19
CA GLY A 354 14.86 -10.51 5.88
C GLY A 354 15.07 -12.03 5.95
N ILE A 355 14.01 -12.78 5.60
CA ILE A 355 14.06 -14.25 5.51
C ILE A 355 14.70 -14.75 4.20
N GLY A 356 15.22 -13.86 3.35
CA GLY A 356 15.95 -14.23 2.14
C GLY A 356 15.10 -14.59 0.92
N SER A 357 13.81 -14.21 0.87
CA SER A 357 12.93 -14.56 -0.26
C SER A 357 13.46 -14.09 -1.62
N THR A 358 14.01 -12.88 -1.70
CA THR A 358 14.69 -12.37 -2.90
C THR A 358 15.92 -13.19 -3.26
N THR A 359 16.77 -13.46 -2.27
CA THR A 359 17.99 -14.26 -2.44
C THR A 359 17.69 -15.68 -2.90
N LEU A 360 16.60 -16.31 -2.42
CA LEU A 360 16.19 -17.64 -2.86
C LEU A 360 15.97 -17.69 -4.38
N ARG A 361 15.17 -16.76 -4.91
CA ARG A 361 14.88 -16.66 -6.36
C ARG A 361 16.16 -16.44 -7.17
N LEU A 362 17.08 -15.60 -6.69
CA LEU A 362 18.37 -15.37 -7.33
C LEU A 362 19.25 -16.63 -7.30
N ALA A 363 19.30 -17.33 -6.18
CA ALA A 363 20.12 -18.52 -6.01
C ALA A 363 19.62 -19.69 -6.89
N GLU A 364 18.31 -19.84 -7.05
CA GLU A 364 17.72 -20.81 -7.99
C GLU A 364 18.07 -20.48 -9.44
N ARG A 365 18.01 -19.20 -9.81
CA ARG A 365 18.27 -18.75 -11.18
C ARG A 365 19.75 -18.74 -11.55
N PHE A 366 20.63 -18.39 -10.62
CA PHE A 366 22.05 -18.21 -10.85
C PHE A 366 22.87 -19.18 -9.98
N PRO A 367 22.97 -20.46 -10.40
CA PRO A 367 23.52 -21.52 -9.55
C PRO A 367 25.00 -21.38 -9.24
N LYS A 368 25.72 -20.51 -9.96
CA LYS A 368 27.16 -20.23 -9.82
C LYS A 368 27.46 -19.02 -8.92
N LEU A 369 26.46 -18.38 -8.33
CA LEU A 369 26.64 -17.24 -7.45
C LEU A 369 26.57 -17.66 -5.97
N ARG A 370 27.25 -16.91 -5.11
CA ARG A 370 27.25 -17.11 -3.65
C ARG A 370 26.55 -15.95 -2.96
N PHE A 371 25.86 -16.23 -1.86
CA PHE A 371 25.01 -15.25 -1.18
C PHE A 371 25.27 -15.23 0.33
N ILE A 372 25.29 -14.03 0.89
CA ILE A 372 25.18 -13.79 2.33
C ILE A 372 23.94 -12.93 2.56
N ILE A 373 23.02 -13.41 3.39
CA ILE A 373 21.83 -12.67 3.81
C ILE A 373 22.13 -12.07 5.19
N GLN A 374 22.17 -10.74 5.26
CA GLN A 374 22.43 -10.00 6.49
C GLN A 374 21.14 -9.45 7.07
N ASP A 375 20.89 -9.73 8.34
CA ASP A 375 19.79 -9.12 9.09
C ASP A 375 20.07 -9.16 10.61
N ARG A 376 19.10 -8.76 11.41
CA ARG A 376 19.12 -8.85 12.87
C ARG A 376 18.95 -10.30 13.30
N GLU A 377 19.49 -10.63 14.47
CA GLU A 377 19.51 -12.02 14.99
C GLU A 377 18.15 -12.74 14.97
N PRO A 378 17.04 -12.14 15.45
CA PRO A 378 15.75 -12.80 15.40
C PRO A 378 15.28 -13.11 13.97
N VAL A 379 15.62 -12.24 13.01
CA VAL A 379 15.21 -12.36 11.61
C VAL A 379 16.06 -13.41 10.89
N CYS A 380 17.37 -13.42 11.11
CA CYS A 380 18.24 -14.47 10.58
C CYS A 380 17.78 -15.86 11.02
N LYS A 381 17.41 -16.03 12.30
CA LYS A 381 16.88 -17.29 12.81
C LYS A 381 15.59 -17.72 12.10
N LEU A 382 14.66 -16.80 11.90
CA LEU A 382 13.43 -17.08 11.13
C LEU A 382 13.73 -17.46 9.68
N GLY A 383 14.75 -16.84 9.07
CA GLY A 383 15.23 -17.17 7.73
C GLY A 383 15.83 -18.57 7.66
N GLU A 384 16.70 -18.94 8.59
CA GLU A 384 17.29 -20.27 8.71
C GLU A 384 16.20 -21.35 8.85
N ASP A 385 15.26 -21.16 9.78
CA ASP A 385 14.13 -22.08 9.99
C ASP A 385 13.29 -22.28 8.71
N ALA A 386 13.05 -21.19 7.96
CA ALA A 386 12.31 -21.26 6.70
C ALA A 386 13.08 -21.99 5.58
N TRP A 387 14.39 -21.74 5.49
CA TRP A 387 15.25 -22.34 4.46
C TRP A 387 15.55 -23.82 4.73
N ASP A 388 15.61 -24.24 5.99
CA ASP A 388 15.78 -25.65 6.37
C ASP A 388 14.62 -26.52 5.87
N ILE A 389 13.42 -25.94 5.76
CA ILE A 389 12.23 -26.62 5.24
C ILE A 389 12.22 -26.64 3.70
N HIS A 390 12.52 -25.50 3.06
CA HIS A 390 12.26 -25.31 1.63
C HIS A 390 13.50 -25.48 0.73
N SER A 391 14.71 -25.23 1.23
CA SER A 391 15.94 -25.21 0.42
C SER A 391 17.22 -25.55 1.22
N PRO A 392 17.25 -26.67 1.98
CA PRO A 392 18.36 -26.99 2.90
C PRO A 392 19.70 -27.22 2.18
N ALA A 393 19.66 -27.64 0.91
CA ALA A 393 20.87 -27.86 0.10
C ALA A 393 21.69 -26.58 -0.14
N LEU A 394 21.03 -25.41 -0.18
CA LEU A 394 21.68 -24.13 -0.41
C LEU A 394 22.50 -23.67 0.80
N ILE A 395 21.98 -23.93 2.00
CA ILE A 395 22.67 -23.68 3.26
C ILE A 395 23.77 -24.71 3.48
N THR A 396 23.47 -26.00 3.31
CA THR A 396 24.42 -27.10 3.55
C THR A 396 25.64 -27.03 2.64
N SER A 397 25.48 -26.58 1.40
CA SER A 397 26.59 -26.37 0.46
C SER A 397 27.46 -25.16 0.80
N GLY A 398 27.04 -24.29 1.71
CA GLY A 398 27.69 -23.02 2.02
C GLY A 398 27.53 -21.95 0.93
N ARG A 399 26.68 -22.20 -0.09
CA ARG A 399 26.41 -21.24 -1.17
C ARG A 399 25.57 -20.07 -0.68
N VAL A 400 24.67 -20.32 0.27
CA VAL A 400 23.90 -19.29 0.98
C VAL A 400 24.18 -19.39 2.47
N ARG A 401 24.35 -18.25 3.12
CA ARG A 401 24.54 -18.17 4.57
C ARG A 401 23.81 -16.96 5.15
N PHE A 402 23.12 -17.15 6.27
CA PHE A 402 22.65 -16.05 7.10
C PHE A 402 23.80 -15.50 7.98
N GLN A 403 23.88 -14.18 8.08
CA GLN A 403 24.89 -13.48 8.87
C GLN A 403 24.22 -12.38 9.69
N VAL A 404 24.18 -12.56 11.01
CA VAL A 404 23.72 -11.51 11.92
C VAL A 404 24.60 -10.26 11.74
N HIS A 405 23.99 -9.16 11.31
CA HIS A 405 24.69 -7.91 11.08
C HIS A 405 23.80 -6.68 11.27
N ASP A 406 24.37 -5.65 11.88
CA ASP A 406 23.79 -4.31 11.97
C ASP A 406 24.42 -3.43 10.89
N PHE A 407 23.67 -3.12 9.84
CA PHE A 407 24.15 -2.35 8.68
C PHE A 407 24.57 -0.91 9.01
N PHE A 408 24.33 -0.41 10.23
CA PHE A 408 24.84 0.88 10.68
C PHE A 408 26.30 0.79 11.17
N LYS A 409 26.80 -0.42 11.39
CA LYS A 409 28.19 -0.71 11.75
C LYS A 409 29.03 -0.98 10.48
N PRO A 410 30.37 -0.93 10.57
CA PRO A 410 31.22 -1.32 9.45
C PRO A 410 30.88 -2.73 8.97
N GLN A 411 30.81 -2.91 7.65
CA GLN A 411 30.59 -4.23 7.04
C GLN A 411 31.70 -5.21 7.48
N PRO A 412 31.33 -6.45 7.87
CA PRO A 412 32.29 -7.43 8.32
C PRO A 412 33.19 -7.88 7.17
N MET A 413 34.42 -8.28 7.49
CA MET A 413 35.24 -9.00 6.52
C MET A 413 34.59 -10.36 6.22
N HIS A 414 34.52 -10.71 4.94
CA HIS A 414 34.03 -12.02 4.50
C HIS A 414 35.18 -13.03 4.41
N ASP A 415 34.83 -14.31 4.43
CA ASP A 415 35.81 -15.41 4.43
C ASP A 415 36.80 -15.28 3.27
N GLY A 416 38.10 -15.37 3.57
CA GLY A 416 39.16 -15.23 2.57
C GLY A 416 39.41 -13.80 2.06
N ASP A 417 38.94 -12.77 2.78
CA ASP A 417 39.02 -11.35 2.37
C ASP A 417 38.35 -11.07 1.02
N ILE A 418 37.32 -11.86 0.68
CA ILE A 418 36.56 -11.71 -0.55
C ILE A 418 35.74 -10.43 -0.47
N ARG A 419 35.92 -9.55 -1.46
CA ARG A 419 35.09 -8.37 -1.66
C ARG A 419 33.80 -8.77 -2.37
N PRO A 420 32.62 -8.29 -1.92
CA PRO A 420 31.38 -8.61 -2.60
C PRO A 420 31.36 -7.99 -3.99
N ALA A 421 30.81 -8.71 -4.96
CA ALA A 421 30.55 -8.17 -6.30
C ALA A 421 29.32 -7.26 -6.29
N VAL A 422 28.35 -7.55 -5.43
CA VAL A 422 27.10 -6.79 -5.31
C VAL A 422 26.70 -6.65 -3.84
N PHE A 423 26.36 -5.43 -3.42
CA PHE A 423 25.48 -5.19 -2.28
C PHE A 423 24.06 -4.99 -2.80
N LEU A 424 23.11 -5.78 -2.29
CA LEU A 424 21.68 -5.67 -2.59
C LEU A 424 20.96 -5.06 -1.37
N LEU A 425 20.19 -4.00 -1.61
CA LEU A 425 19.27 -3.38 -0.65
C LEU A 425 17.89 -3.36 -1.31
N ARG A 426 16.95 -4.17 -0.82
CA ARG A 426 15.60 -4.22 -1.38
C ARG A 426 14.58 -3.89 -0.30
N VAL A 427 13.85 -2.78 -0.44
CA VAL A 427 12.85 -2.34 0.55
C VAL A 427 13.54 -2.10 1.90
N VAL A 428 14.67 -1.37 1.86
CA VAL A 428 15.51 -1.08 3.04
C VAL A 428 15.74 0.40 3.21
N CYS A 429 16.27 1.11 2.20
CA CYS A 429 16.56 2.54 2.35
C CYS A 429 15.30 3.38 2.57
N HIS A 430 14.15 2.91 2.11
CA HIS A 430 12.86 3.57 2.30
C HIS A 430 12.37 3.62 3.76
N ASP A 431 12.82 2.69 4.62
CA ASP A 431 12.48 2.67 6.06
C ASP A 431 13.13 3.84 6.81
N TRP A 432 14.19 4.42 6.25
CA TRP A 432 15.10 5.29 6.97
C TRP A 432 15.09 6.72 6.44
N PRO A 433 15.10 7.74 7.33
CA PRO A 433 15.36 9.12 6.93
C PRO A 433 16.76 9.24 6.32
N ASP A 434 16.97 10.24 5.47
CA ASP A 434 18.20 10.41 4.68
C ASP A 434 19.49 10.31 5.50
N VAL A 435 19.52 10.85 6.73
CA VAL A 435 20.71 10.79 7.59
C VAL A 435 21.10 9.34 7.92
N LEU A 436 20.11 8.47 8.18
CA LEU A 436 20.32 7.07 8.52
C LEU A 436 20.52 6.22 7.26
N ALA A 437 19.73 6.45 6.20
CA ALA A 437 19.93 5.78 4.91
C ALA A 437 21.35 6.05 4.37
N ARG A 438 21.83 7.30 4.46
CA ARG A 438 23.19 7.67 4.09
C ARG A 438 24.24 6.90 4.90
N ARG A 439 23.99 6.68 6.19
CA ARG A 439 24.91 5.92 7.06
C ARG A 439 25.05 4.47 6.57
N ILE A 440 23.94 3.83 6.22
CA ILE A 440 23.94 2.47 5.63
C ILE A 440 24.79 2.47 4.36
N LEU A 441 24.44 3.34 3.39
CA LEU A 441 25.13 3.43 2.11
C LEU A 441 26.63 3.69 2.26
N LEU A 442 27.02 4.52 3.23
CA LEU A 442 28.43 4.84 3.49
C LEU A 442 29.20 3.64 4.07
N GLN A 443 28.58 2.82 4.92
CA GLN A 443 29.23 1.59 5.41
C GLN A 443 29.48 0.60 4.26
N LEU A 444 28.51 0.45 3.37
CA LEU A 444 28.66 -0.37 2.16
C LEU A 444 29.74 0.18 1.24
N ARG A 445 29.76 1.52 1.04
CA ARG A 445 30.76 2.17 0.19
C ARG A 445 32.19 1.94 0.66
N ARG A 446 32.42 1.92 1.98
CA ARG A 446 33.74 1.66 2.57
C ARG A 446 34.22 0.23 2.37
N ALA A 447 33.30 -0.72 2.22
CA ALA A 447 33.63 -2.12 1.96
C ALA A 447 33.73 -2.46 0.46
N ALA A 448 33.16 -1.61 -0.40
CA ALA A 448 33.18 -1.77 -1.85
C ALA A 448 34.59 -1.71 -2.45
N ASP A 449 34.88 -2.60 -3.39
CA ASP A 449 36.07 -2.53 -4.25
C ASP A 449 35.81 -1.57 -5.42
N GLU A 450 36.77 -0.69 -5.72
CA GLU A 450 36.75 0.24 -6.86
C GLU A 450 37.19 -0.43 -8.18
N GLY A 451 37.27 -1.77 -8.20
CA GLY A 451 37.75 -2.57 -9.33
C GLY A 451 39.25 -2.88 -9.24
N THR A 452 39.86 -2.68 -8.08
CA THR A 452 41.28 -2.94 -7.81
C THR A 452 41.59 -4.43 -7.68
N THR A 453 40.66 -5.23 -7.15
CA THR A 453 40.84 -6.68 -6.91
C THR A 453 40.29 -7.51 -8.06
N HIS A 454 39.10 -7.17 -8.57
CA HIS A 454 38.36 -8.03 -9.52
C HIS A 454 38.16 -7.43 -10.93
N LYS A 455 38.88 -6.35 -11.29
CA LYS A 455 38.74 -5.55 -12.54
C LYS A 455 37.38 -4.86 -12.74
N LYS A 456 36.30 -5.40 -12.18
CA LYS A 456 34.99 -4.77 -12.05
C LYS A 456 34.82 -4.25 -10.61
N PRO A 457 34.15 -3.10 -10.42
CA PRO A 457 33.86 -2.60 -9.08
C PRO A 457 32.79 -3.44 -8.38
N THR A 458 32.68 -3.30 -7.06
CA THR A 458 31.51 -3.72 -6.31
C THR A 458 30.33 -2.82 -6.68
N TYR A 459 29.22 -3.41 -7.14
CA TYR A 459 28.01 -2.67 -7.44
C TYR A 459 27.09 -2.57 -6.21
N LEU A 460 26.32 -1.50 -6.16
CA LEU A 460 25.19 -1.35 -5.25
C LEU A 460 23.90 -1.45 -6.07
N VAL A 461 22.99 -2.31 -5.66
CA VAL A 461 21.66 -2.45 -6.25
C VAL A 461 20.62 -2.08 -5.19
N ILE A 462 19.86 -1.03 -5.43
CA ILE A 462 18.75 -0.58 -4.57
C ILE A 462 17.43 -0.90 -5.29
N GLY A 463 16.58 -1.71 -4.68
CA GLY A 463 15.21 -1.97 -5.12
C GLY A 463 14.21 -1.32 -4.17
N ASP A 464 13.70 -0.14 -4.52
CA ASP A 464 12.72 0.63 -3.73
C ASP A 464 11.66 1.24 -4.68
N HIS A 465 10.60 1.86 -4.14
CA HIS A 465 9.70 2.64 -4.98
C HIS A 465 10.36 3.97 -5.37
N LEU A 466 10.36 4.24 -6.69
CA LEU A 466 10.92 5.47 -7.23
C LEU A 466 9.81 6.39 -7.71
N LEU A 467 9.48 7.38 -6.87
CA LEU A 467 8.33 8.27 -7.06
C LEU A 467 8.53 9.22 -8.25
N PRO A 468 7.69 9.16 -9.28
CA PRO A 468 7.62 10.22 -10.27
C PRO A 468 6.94 11.47 -9.67
N TYR A 469 7.16 12.62 -10.29
CA TYR A 469 6.33 13.79 -9.99
C TYR A 469 4.95 13.64 -10.64
N ALA A 470 3.91 14.20 -10.02
CA ALA A 470 2.59 14.27 -10.64
C ALA A 470 2.56 15.14 -11.92
N CYS A 471 3.60 15.95 -12.13
CA CYS A 471 3.80 16.78 -13.31
C CYS A 471 5.05 16.35 -14.10
N THR A 472 5.12 16.77 -15.37
CA THR A 472 6.31 16.58 -16.19
C THR A 472 7.48 17.42 -15.63
N SER A 473 8.65 16.82 -15.50
CA SER A 473 9.84 17.49 -14.96
C SER A 473 11.03 17.40 -15.91
N ALA A 474 11.50 18.57 -16.38
CA ALA A 474 12.72 18.66 -17.19
C ALA A 474 13.97 18.18 -16.43
N LYS A 475 13.99 18.37 -15.10
CA LYS A 475 15.11 17.96 -14.23
C LYS A 475 15.41 16.47 -14.30
N VAL A 476 14.39 15.63 -14.51
CA VAL A 476 14.57 14.18 -14.65
C VAL A 476 15.24 13.85 -15.98
N SER A 477 14.88 14.54 -17.07
CA SER A 477 15.48 14.35 -18.40
C SER A 477 16.97 14.73 -18.43
N GLU A 478 17.41 15.64 -17.55
CA GLU A 478 18.79 16.11 -17.44
C GLU A 478 19.73 15.13 -16.73
N LEU A 479 19.21 14.11 -16.04
CA LEU A 479 19.98 13.26 -15.14
C LEU A 479 21.03 12.36 -15.84
N ARG A 480 21.11 12.30 -17.19
CA ARG A 480 22.13 11.56 -17.97
C ARG A 480 22.50 10.17 -17.38
N ILE A 481 21.49 9.35 -17.04
CA ILE A 481 21.68 7.94 -16.66
C ILE A 481 21.81 7.13 -17.94
N GLN A 482 22.80 6.23 -18.02
CA GLN A 482 23.20 5.58 -19.28
C GLN A 482 22.07 4.79 -19.93
N GLU A 483 21.21 4.12 -19.16
CA GLU A 483 20.10 3.31 -19.66
C GLU A 483 18.92 3.22 -18.67
N GLY A 484 17.70 3.12 -19.20
CA GLY A 484 16.49 2.67 -18.47
C GLY A 484 15.57 3.76 -17.90
N MET A 485 15.67 5.00 -18.37
CA MET A 485 14.70 6.06 -18.08
C MET A 485 13.84 6.41 -19.28
N GLU A 486 12.76 5.66 -19.48
CA GLU A 486 11.57 6.19 -20.11
C GLU A 486 10.61 6.59 -18.99
N GLY A 487 9.90 7.73 -19.12
CA GLY A 487 8.83 8.07 -18.18
C GLY A 487 7.81 6.93 -18.09
N LEU A 488 6.87 6.99 -17.13
CA LEU A 488 5.82 5.97 -17.07
C LEU A 488 5.13 5.86 -18.42
N ARG A 489 5.19 4.67 -19.02
CA ARG A 489 4.68 4.43 -20.35
C ARG A 489 3.18 4.76 -20.38
N GLY A 490 2.74 5.40 -21.45
CA GLY A 490 1.34 5.81 -21.58
C GLY A 490 0.95 7.06 -20.78
N ALA A 491 1.85 7.67 -20.00
CA ALA A 491 1.60 8.97 -19.37
C ALA A 491 1.67 10.11 -20.41
N CYS A 492 0.60 10.25 -21.19
CA CYS A 492 0.43 11.30 -22.19
C CYS A 492 -0.68 12.27 -21.78
N TRP A 493 -0.68 13.46 -22.37
CA TRP A 493 -1.78 14.41 -22.15
C TRP A 493 -3.13 13.73 -22.47
N PRO A 494 -4.18 13.91 -21.63
CA PRO A 494 -4.26 14.81 -20.47
C PRO A 494 -3.96 14.13 -19.12
N LEU A 495 -3.40 12.92 -19.09
CA LEU A 495 -3.06 12.21 -17.85
C LEU A 495 -1.96 12.92 -17.07
N LEU A 496 -1.95 12.71 -15.75
CA LEU A 496 -0.83 13.10 -14.90
C LEU A 496 0.43 12.31 -15.29
N ALA A 497 1.60 12.92 -15.11
CA ALA A 497 2.88 12.31 -15.46
C ALA A 497 3.21 11.07 -14.59
N ASN A 498 2.56 10.95 -13.44
CA ASN A 498 2.63 9.80 -12.55
C ASN A 498 1.45 8.82 -12.72
N LEU A 499 0.60 8.97 -13.73
CA LEU A 499 -0.63 8.17 -13.95
C LEU A 499 -1.68 8.25 -12.82
N GLY A 500 -1.55 9.19 -11.87
CA GLY A 500 -2.55 9.45 -10.84
C GLY A 500 -2.90 8.20 -10.01
N VAL A 501 -4.20 7.87 -9.95
CA VAL A 501 -4.72 6.75 -9.13
C VAL A 501 -4.10 5.40 -9.52
N ALA A 502 -3.73 5.21 -10.79
CA ALA A 502 -3.11 3.96 -11.26
C ALA A 502 -1.74 3.68 -10.62
N SER A 503 -1.09 4.70 -10.04
CA SER A 503 0.20 4.57 -9.37
C SER A 503 0.17 5.09 -7.93
N ALA A 504 -1.01 5.27 -7.34
CA ALA A 504 -1.17 5.81 -6.00
C ALA A 504 -0.55 4.93 -4.91
N ASN A 505 -0.39 3.62 -5.15
CA ASN A 505 0.16 2.68 -4.18
C ASN A 505 1.55 3.07 -3.67
N ALA A 506 2.46 3.54 -4.53
CA ALA A 506 3.79 3.95 -4.10
C ALA A 506 3.76 5.21 -3.21
N TYR A 507 2.81 6.12 -3.45
CA TYR A 507 2.63 7.31 -2.61
C TYR A 507 1.96 6.98 -1.27
N TRP A 508 1.07 5.98 -1.24
CA TRP A 508 0.57 5.44 0.02
C TRP A 508 1.68 4.76 0.81
N MET A 509 2.59 4.06 0.14
CA MET A 509 3.77 3.47 0.77
C MET A 509 4.69 4.55 1.35
N ASP A 510 4.96 5.62 0.61
CA ASP A 510 5.73 6.78 1.10
C ASP A 510 5.17 7.33 2.41
N MET A 511 3.87 7.62 2.44
CA MET A 511 3.21 8.08 3.66
C MET A 511 3.27 7.03 4.77
N THR A 512 3.16 5.74 4.44
CA THR A 512 3.26 4.64 5.42
C THR A 512 4.65 4.58 6.07
N MET A 513 5.72 4.70 5.27
CA MET A 513 7.10 4.75 5.77
C MET A 513 7.33 5.97 6.66
N GLN A 514 6.81 7.14 6.25
CA GLN A 514 6.94 8.36 7.01
C GLN A 514 6.22 8.30 8.36
N VAL A 515 4.96 7.84 8.41
CA VAL A 515 4.19 7.80 9.65
C VAL A 515 4.70 6.73 10.63
N THR A 516 5.30 5.66 10.11
CA THR A 516 5.67 4.48 10.90
C THR A 516 7.13 4.52 11.36
N LEU A 517 8.04 4.86 10.45
CA LEU A 517 9.48 4.72 10.63
C LEU A 517 10.23 6.06 10.53
N GLY A 518 9.55 7.12 10.09
CA GLY A 518 10.20 8.38 9.71
C GLY A 518 11.03 8.25 8.42
N GLY A 519 10.81 7.16 7.67
CA GLY A 519 11.36 6.92 6.35
C GLY A 519 10.60 7.65 5.26
N GLN A 520 10.92 7.34 4.00
CA GLN A 520 10.27 7.89 2.82
C GLN A 520 10.61 7.06 1.59
N GLU A 521 9.68 7.00 0.64
CA GLU A 521 10.03 6.70 -0.74
C GLU A 521 10.68 7.95 -1.38
N ARG A 522 11.48 7.75 -2.42
CA ARG A 522 12.29 8.86 -2.98
C ARG A 522 11.97 9.08 -4.44
N THR A 523 12.02 10.33 -4.86
CA THR A 523 12.17 10.68 -6.26
C THR A 523 13.59 10.35 -6.72
N LEU A 524 13.79 10.22 -8.03
CA LEU A 524 15.13 9.94 -8.56
C LEU A 524 16.19 11.01 -8.22
N PRO A 525 15.90 12.32 -8.29
CA PRO A 525 16.85 13.33 -7.82
C PRO A 525 17.23 13.16 -6.35
N GLU A 526 16.27 12.83 -5.48
CA GLU A 526 16.52 12.59 -4.04
C GLU A 526 17.38 11.36 -3.82
N LEU A 527 17.05 10.23 -4.46
CA LEU A 527 17.83 9.00 -4.35
C LEU A 527 19.26 9.17 -4.89
N ARG A 528 19.42 9.90 -6.00
CA ARG A 528 20.74 10.27 -6.51
C ARG A 528 21.53 11.07 -5.49
N SER A 529 20.93 12.14 -4.97
CA SER A 529 21.57 13.01 -3.98
C SER A 529 22.00 12.21 -2.75
N LEU A 530 21.14 11.31 -2.27
CA LEU A 530 21.43 10.40 -1.17
C LEU A 530 22.63 9.49 -1.48
N ALA A 531 22.61 8.80 -2.63
CA ALA A 531 23.68 7.91 -3.05
C ALA A 531 25.02 8.66 -3.20
N GLU A 532 25.02 9.80 -3.88
CA GLU A 532 26.21 10.64 -4.08
C GLU A 532 26.77 11.16 -2.74
N SER A 533 25.90 11.52 -1.78
CA SER A 533 26.31 11.96 -0.44
C SER A 533 27.01 10.87 0.39
N ALA A 534 26.87 9.60 -0.01
CA ALA A 534 27.52 8.43 0.57
C ALA A 534 28.69 7.90 -0.29
N GLY A 535 29.01 8.55 -1.41
CA GLY A 535 30.10 8.16 -2.30
C GLY A 535 29.74 7.11 -3.33
N TRP A 536 28.46 6.98 -3.70
CA TRP A 536 27.99 6.12 -4.79
C TRP A 536 27.60 6.95 -6.02
N ARG A 537 27.84 6.42 -7.21
CA ARG A 537 27.46 7.04 -8.49
C ARG A 537 26.42 6.18 -9.18
N LEU A 538 25.21 6.71 -9.36
CA LEU A 538 24.15 6.00 -10.08
C LEU A 538 24.51 5.84 -11.57
N ILE A 539 24.37 4.63 -12.10
CA ILE A 539 24.70 4.29 -13.50
C ILE A 539 23.50 3.76 -14.28
N ARG A 540 22.53 3.14 -13.61
CA ARG A 540 21.34 2.56 -14.24
C ARG A 540 20.13 2.67 -13.34
N VAL A 541 18.96 2.88 -13.94
CA VAL A 541 17.66 2.78 -13.29
C VAL A 541 16.80 1.96 -14.21
N ALA A 542 16.06 0.98 -13.69
CA ALA A 542 15.11 0.22 -14.49
C ALA A 542 13.91 -0.17 -13.64
N ARG A 543 12.77 -0.31 -14.29
CA ARG A 543 11.50 -0.67 -13.67
C ARG A 543 10.72 -1.55 -14.63
N ALA A 544 9.95 -2.48 -14.08
CA ALA A 544 8.94 -3.22 -14.82
C ALA A 544 7.88 -2.27 -15.39
N GLU A 545 7.33 -2.62 -16.57
CA GLU A 545 6.18 -1.90 -17.13
C GLU A 545 4.99 -1.99 -16.15
N GLY A 546 4.33 -0.85 -15.89
CA GLY A 546 3.25 -0.77 -14.91
C GLY A 546 3.67 -0.74 -13.43
N SER A 547 4.97 -0.88 -13.12
CA SER A 547 5.48 -0.83 -11.73
C SER A 547 6.17 0.49 -11.41
N LEU A 548 5.95 1.00 -10.20
CA LEU A 548 6.77 2.07 -9.61
C LEU A 548 7.94 1.54 -8.79
N PHE A 549 8.01 0.23 -8.57
CA PHE A 549 9.18 -0.41 -8.00
C PHE A 549 10.31 -0.35 -9.03
N ALA A 550 11.48 0.14 -8.61
CA ALA A 550 12.60 0.35 -9.51
C ALA A 550 13.89 -0.20 -8.91
N HIS A 551 14.69 -0.80 -9.77
CA HIS A 551 16.06 -1.22 -9.49
C HIS A 551 17.03 -0.15 -9.95
N VAL A 552 17.76 0.41 -9.00
CA VAL A 552 18.78 1.42 -9.21
C VAL A 552 20.14 0.80 -8.97
N VAL A 553 21.01 0.86 -9.98
CA VAL A 553 22.38 0.36 -9.90
C VAL A 553 23.33 1.54 -9.76
N ALA A 554 24.22 1.44 -8.79
CA ALA A 554 25.31 2.37 -8.56
C ALA A 554 26.66 1.66 -8.51
N GLU A 555 27.70 2.41 -8.84
CA GLU A 555 29.09 1.99 -8.66
C GLU A 555 29.80 2.92 -7.67
N PRO A 556 31.00 2.56 -7.19
CA PRO A 556 31.78 3.40 -6.28
C PRO A 556 32.13 4.74 -6.93
N GLY A 557 31.67 5.84 -6.34
CA GLY A 557 32.10 7.21 -6.63
C GLY A 557 33.15 7.70 -5.61
N PRO A 558 33.57 8.97 -5.68
CA PRO A 558 34.51 9.54 -4.71
C PRO A 558 33.97 9.46 -3.28
N LEU A 559 34.79 8.97 -2.35
CA LEU A 559 34.44 9.01 -0.93
C LEU A 559 34.35 10.48 -0.46
N PRO A 560 33.30 10.85 0.30
CA PRO A 560 33.18 12.21 0.82
C PRO A 560 34.32 12.55 1.79
N SER A 561 35.01 13.67 1.57
CA SER A 561 36.16 14.12 2.36
C SER A 561 35.77 14.89 3.64
N GLY A 562 36.17 14.40 4.83
CA GLY A 562 36.32 15.19 6.07
C GLY A 562 35.08 15.50 6.95
N SER A 563 35.30 15.42 8.28
CA SER A 563 34.52 15.85 9.48
C SER A 563 33.04 15.52 9.68
N ALA A 564 32.22 15.20 8.68
CA ALA A 564 30.83 14.71 8.89
C ALA A 564 30.77 13.25 9.38
N LEU A 565 31.92 12.72 9.83
CA LEU A 565 32.25 11.32 10.03
C LEU A 565 32.55 10.97 11.50
N GLY A 566 32.59 11.97 12.39
CA GLY A 566 33.25 11.85 13.71
C GLY A 566 32.38 12.04 14.94
N THR A 567 31.10 12.42 14.83
CA THR A 567 30.20 12.24 15.98
C THR A 567 29.86 10.76 16.07
N PRO A 568 30.04 10.10 17.24
CA PRO A 568 29.44 8.80 17.47
C PRO A 568 27.94 8.98 17.23
N PHE A 569 27.44 8.46 16.13
CA PHE A 569 26.00 8.38 15.94
C PHE A 569 25.48 7.44 17.02
N PRO A 570 24.48 7.84 17.82
CA PRO A 570 23.92 6.95 18.83
C PRO A 570 23.58 5.62 18.16
N SER A 571 23.96 4.50 18.77
CA SER A 571 23.53 3.21 18.26
C SER A 571 22.01 3.15 18.41
N VAL A 572 21.31 2.43 17.53
CA VAL A 572 19.87 2.22 17.69
C VAL A 572 19.58 1.55 19.05
N ALA A 573 20.52 0.74 19.57
CA ALA A 573 20.45 0.16 20.90
C ALA A 573 20.66 1.18 22.04
N THR A 574 21.35 2.30 21.81
CA THR A 574 21.49 3.42 22.77
C THR A 574 20.23 4.30 22.80
N LEU A 575 19.21 3.99 21.99
CA LEU A 575 17.88 4.60 22.07
C LEU A 575 16.93 3.82 23.00
N ALA A 576 17.34 2.65 23.48
CA ALA A 576 16.81 2.12 24.73
C ALA A 576 17.35 3.02 25.84
N VAL A 577 16.49 3.92 26.33
CA VAL A 577 16.77 4.70 27.53
C VAL A 577 17.19 3.68 28.60
N GLU A 578 18.38 3.86 29.19
CA GLU A 578 18.76 3.13 30.40
C GLU A 578 17.60 3.26 31.38
N ASP A 579 17.17 2.15 31.98
CA ASP A 579 16.14 2.11 33.03
C ASP A 579 16.56 2.94 34.25
N GLY A 580 16.56 4.26 34.10
CA GLY A 580 16.41 5.19 35.19
C GLY A 580 14.93 5.24 35.50
N GLU A 581 14.57 4.85 36.71
CA GLU A 581 13.25 5.05 37.29
C GLU A 581 12.92 6.56 37.31
N GLU A 582 12.57 7.16 36.17
CA GLU A 582 11.75 8.36 36.15
C GLU A 582 10.29 7.89 36.12
N GLU A 583 9.74 7.85 37.33
CA GLU A 583 8.33 7.70 37.62
C GLU A 583 7.48 8.44 36.57
N ILE A 584 6.68 7.69 35.80
CA ILE A 584 5.62 8.26 34.96
C ILE A 584 4.82 9.20 35.86
N PRO A 585 4.74 10.52 35.56
CA PRO A 585 4.03 11.45 36.42
C PRO A 585 2.60 10.93 36.67
N PRO A 586 2.07 10.97 37.91
CA PRO A 586 0.77 10.37 38.27
C PRO A 586 -0.43 10.86 37.45
N ALA A 587 -0.26 11.87 36.60
CA ALA A 587 -1.29 12.45 35.75
C ALA A 587 -1.76 11.57 34.59
N ILE A 588 -1.11 10.44 34.28
CA ILE A 588 -1.51 9.55 33.17
C ILE A 588 -2.27 8.29 33.65
N ARG A 589 -2.27 7.98 34.95
CA ARG A 589 -2.95 6.77 35.48
C ARG A 589 -4.41 6.97 35.92
N GLU A 590 -4.89 8.20 36.08
CA GLU A 590 -6.25 8.45 36.63
C GLU A 590 -7.26 9.14 35.69
N ARG A 591 -7.00 9.25 34.38
CA ARG A 591 -8.04 9.73 33.44
C ARG A 591 -8.73 8.60 32.71
N GLY A 592 -9.56 7.87 33.46
CA GLY A 592 -10.82 7.37 32.91
C GLY A 592 -11.77 8.54 32.67
N ALA A 593 -11.50 9.36 31.66
CA ALA A 593 -12.41 10.44 31.28
C ALA A 593 -13.57 9.81 30.48
N THR A 594 -14.75 9.74 31.11
CA THR A 594 -15.98 9.43 30.41
C THR A 594 -16.34 10.59 29.45
N PRO A 595 -16.99 10.31 28.30
CA PRO A 595 -17.23 11.29 27.23
C PRO A 595 -17.94 12.59 27.64
N VAL A 596 -18.57 12.62 28.82
CA VAL A 596 -19.33 13.75 29.34
C VAL A 596 -18.41 14.91 29.79
N MET A 597 -17.22 14.62 30.32
CA MET A 597 -16.30 15.64 30.83
C MET A 597 -15.61 16.43 29.70
N ASP A 598 -15.31 15.77 28.56
CA ASP A 598 -14.77 16.44 27.37
C ASP A 598 -15.82 17.33 26.69
N MET A 599 -17.09 16.95 26.73
CA MET A 599 -18.19 17.79 26.20
C MET A 599 -18.38 19.07 27.02
N LEU A 600 -18.29 18.99 28.35
CA LEU A 600 -18.37 20.16 29.24
C LEU A 600 -17.13 21.05 29.11
N GLY A 601 -15.96 20.46 28.92
CA GLY A 601 -14.72 21.18 28.59
C GLY A 601 -14.82 21.96 27.27
N ALA A 602 -15.37 21.34 26.22
CA ALA A 602 -15.60 21.98 24.93
C ALA A 602 -16.63 23.12 25.01
N ALA A 603 -17.72 22.93 25.76
CA ALA A 603 -18.73 23.96 26.00
C ALA A 603 -18.16 25.19 26.74
N ARG A 604 -17.22 24.98 27.67
CA ARG A 604 -16.52 26.05 28.40
C ARG A 604 -15.61 26.88 27.48
N THR A 605 -14.95 26.22 26.54
CA THR A 605 -14.10 26.88 25.52
C THR A 605 -14.94 27.71 24.56
N LEU A 606 -16.09 27.19 24.10
CA LEU A 606 -17.04 27.91 23.24
C LEU A 606 -17.68 29.12 23.93
N LEU A 607 -18.06 29.00 25.21
CA LEU A 607 -18.63 30.10 25.98
C LEU A 607 -17.61 31.20 26.31
N ARG A 608 -16.32 30.85 26.47
CA ARG A 608 -15.22 31.82 26.63
C ARG A 608 -14.92 32.57 25.33
N ALA A 609 -14.95 31.88 24.19
CA ALA A 609 -14.74 32.50 22.88
C ALA A 609 -15.82 33.56 22.57
N ARG A 610 -17.07 33.33 22.99
CA ARG A 610 -18.18 34.28 22.78
C ARG A 610 -18.12 35.53 23.68
N ALA A 611 -17.39 35.48 24.79
CA ALA A 611 -17.22 36.63 25.71
C ALA A 611 -16.13 37.63 25.27
N GLY A 612 -15.31 37.28 24.28
CA GLY A 612 -14.23 38.14 23.75
C GLY A 612 -14.66 39.17 22.70
N GLY A 613 -15.94 39.17 22.31
CA GLY A 613 -16.50 40.13 21.34
C GLY A 613 -16.80 41.50 21.97
N LYS A 614 -16.45 42.58 21.28
CA LYS A 614 -16.57 43.99 21.69
C LYS A 614 -17.88 44.32 22.44
N LYS A 615 -17.74 45.07 23.54
CA LYS A 615 -18.83 45.68 24.34
C LYS A 615 -19.81 46.43 23.44
N GLY A 616 -21.07 45.96 23.40
CA GLY A 616 -22.14 46.69 22.71
C GLY A 616 -23.49 45.97 22.65
N SER A 617 -24.10 45.66 23.79
CA SER A 617 -25.55 45.78 24.04
C SER A 617 -25.88 45.23 25.43
N THR A 618 -26.57 46.03 26.23
CA THR A 618 -27.08 45.66 27.54
C THR A 618 -28.35 44.84 27.35
N GLY A 619 -28.22 43.52 27.31
CA GLY A 619 -29.35 42.58 27.25
C GLY A 619 -28.99 41.10 27.43
N ASP A 620 -27.88 40.62 26.84
CA ASP A 620 -27.71 39.17 26.59
C ASP A 620 -26.86 38.36 27.57
N ASN A 621 -26.46 38.92 28.71
CA ASN A 621 -25.54 38.20 29.62
C ASN A 621 -26.21 37.51 30.82
N ALA A 622 -27.54 37.41 30.88
CA ALA A 622 -28.21 36.67 31.98
C ALA A 622 -28.18 35.15 31.77
N TRP A 623 -28.43 34.70 30.55
CA TRP A 623 -28.48 33.28 30.18
C TRP A 623 -27.09 32.62 30.23
N VAL A 624 -26.06 33.30 29.71
CA VAL A 624 -24.66 32.83 29.77
C VAL A 624 -24.18 32.71 31.23
N ARG A 625 -24.51 33.70 32.09
CA ARG A 625 -24.17 33.65 33.52
C ARG A 625 -24.97 32.58 34.29
N TRP A 626 -26.22 32.31 33.90
CA TRP A 626 -27.02 31.23 34.47
C TRP A 626 -26.47 29.84 34.09
N MET A 627 -26.11 29.66 32.81
CA MET A 627 -25.56 28.41 32.30
C MET A 627 -24.17 28.10 32.87
N GLN A 628 -23.32 29.12 33.02
CA GLN A 628 -22.05 28.98 33.73
C GLN A 628 -22.26 28.50 35.17
N ARG A 629 -23.18 29.13 35.93
CA ARG A 629 -23.46 28.72 37.32
C ARG A 629 -23.95 27.27 37.44
N LYS A 630 -24.73 26.78 36.48
CA LYS A 630 -25.23 25.41 36.49
C LYS A 630 -24.17 24.38 36.12
N VAL A 631 -23.36 24.66 35.10
CA VAL A 631 -22.23 23.79 34.70
C VAL A 631 -21.18 23.68 35.81
N TYR A 632 -20.88 24.78 36.51
CA TYR A 632 -19.96 24.76 37.65
C TYR A 632 -20.51 24.03 38.89
N ALA A 633 -21.84 24.00 39.09
CA ALA A 633 -22.45 23.26 40.19
C ALA A 633 -22.38 21.74 39.96
N ASP A 634 -22.69 21.29 38.74
CA ASP A 634 -22.67 19.86 38.38
C ASP A 634 -21.24 19.27 38.35
N GLU A 635 -20.23 20.07 37.97
CA GLU A 635 -18.81 19.66 38.02
C GLU A 635 -18.31 19.49 39.48
N ASN A 636 -18.79 20.34 40.41
CA ASN A 636 -18.45 20.23 41.83
C ASN A 636 -19.12 19.04 42.52
N ASP A 637 -20.35 18.71 42.13
CA ASP A 637 -21.05 17.51 42.65
C ASP A 637 -20.42 16.22 42.08
N ALA A 638 -19.98 16.22 40.82
CA ALA A 638 -19.24 15.10 40.22
C ALA A 638 -17.86 14.88 40.87
N ARG A 639 -17.14 15.95 41.25
CA ARG A 639 -15.86 15.85 41.96
C ARG A 639 -16.00 15.39 43.40
N ARG A 640 -17.10 15.74 44.08
CA ARG A 640 -17.40 15.22 45.43
C ARG A 640 -17.72 13.73 45.44
N ALA A 641 -18.23 13.19 44.33
CA ALA A 641 -18.49 11.75 44.18
C ALA A 641 -17.22 10.91 43.91
N SER A 642 -16.13 11.51 43.39
CA SER A 642 -14.90 10.79 43.03
C SER A 642 -13.86 10.67 44.14
N THR A 643 -13.99 11.43 45.24
CA THR A 643 -13.08 11.36 46.40
C THR A 643 -13.80 10.76 47.60
N GLY A 644 -13.72 9.44 47.76
CA GLY A 644 -14.37 8.75 48.88
C GLY A 644 -13.69 9.02 50.23
N VAL A 645 -14.38 9.75 51.12
CA VAL A 645 -14.22 9.66 52.59
C VAL A 645 -15.63 9.62 53.18
N ALA A 646 -15.90 8.58 53.98
CA ALA A 646 -17.22 8.10 54.37
C ALA A 646 -17.97 8.96 55.40
N ALA A 647 -19.30 8.90 55.35
CA ALA A 647 -20.16 8.95 56.53
C ALA A 647 -21.36 8.00 56.32
N GLU A 648 -21.44 6.94 57.13
CA GLU A 648 -22.50 5.93 57.13
C GLU A 648 -23.88 6.53 57.46
N LYS A 649 -24.92 6.06 56.75
CA LYS A 649 -26.14 5.50 57.36
C LYS A 649 -27.06 4.85 56.29
N ASN A 650 -27.44 3.60 56.60
CA ASN A 650 -28.46 2.70 56.01
C ASN A 650 -29.44 3.25 54.96
N VAL A 651 -29.66 2.49 53.87
CA VAL A 651 -30.93 2.12 53.17
C VAL A 651 -30.60 1.50 51.78
N PRO A 652 -31.39 0.55 51.22
CA PRO A 652 -30.87 -0.58 50.45
C PRO A 652 -30.72 -0.34 48.94
N THR A 653 -29.92 -1.21 48.32
CA THR A 653 -29.56 -1.31 46.90
C THR A 653 -30.76 -1.40 45.95
N PRO A 654 -30.69 -0.71 44.79
CA PRO A 654 -31.27 -1.23 43.55
C PRO A 654 -30.26 -1.34 42.39
N SER A 655 -30.49 -2.37 41.59
CA SER A 655 -29.82 -2.83 40.37
C SER A 655 -29.22 -1.75 39.44
N GLN A 656 -27.98 -2.00 39.01
CA GLN A 656 -27.33 -1.33 37.88
C GLN A 656 -28.13 -1.58 36.59
N GLY A 657 -28.73 -0.54 36.01
CA GLY A 657 -29.45 -0.65 34.74
C GLY A 657 -30.21 0.59 34.25
N VAL A 658 -30.42 1.64 35.05
CA VAL A 658 -31.38 2.72 34.67
C VAL A 658 -30.80 4.15 34.62
N GLN A 659 -29.58 4.42 35.10
CA GLN A 659 -29.09 5.82 35.15
C GLN A 659 -28.62 6.41 33.80
N GLY A 660 -28.29 5.60 32.79
CA GLY A 660 -27.80 6.11 31.50
C GLY A 660 -28.87 6.65 30.55
N ARG A 661 -30.13 6.20 30.66
CA ARG A 661 -31.21 6.59 29.71
C ARG A 661 -31.93 7.89 30.08
N GLY A 662 -31.89 8.31 31.35
CA GLY A 662 -32.56 9.52 31.81
C GLY A 662 -31.87 10.83 31.41
N LEU A 663 -30.55 10.81 31.27
CA LEU A 663 -29.76 12.02 31.01
C LEU A 663 -29.74 12.39 29.51
N LEU A 664 -29.62 11.39 28.63
CA LEU A 664 -29.71 11.57 27.17
C LEU A 664 -31.08 12.10 26.72
N LYS A 665 -32.17 11.72 27.41
CA LYS A 665 -33.51 12.22 27.12
C LYS A 665 -33.69 13.71 27.50
N LYS A 666 -32.97 14.19 28.51
CA LYS A 666 -33.00 15.61 28.91
C LYS A 666 -32.18 16.50 27.97
N VAL A 667 -31.02 16.04 27.49
CA VAL A 667 -30.20 16.80 26.53
C VAL A 667 -30.91 16.96 25.17
N SER A 668 -31.63 15.93 24.72
CA SER A 668 -32.44 16.01 23.48
C SER A 668 -33.59 17.01 23.55
N GLN A 669 -34.11 17.33 24.74
CA GLN A 669 -35.18 18.31 24.91
C GLN A 669 -34.71 19.77 24.82
N TYR A 670 -33.41 20.03 25.00
CA TYR A 670 -32.85 21.39 24.99
C TYR A 670 -32.49 21.93 23.60
N PHE A 671 -32.41 21.07 22.58
CA PHE A 671 -32.16 21.49 21.19
C PHE A 671 -33.45 21.67 20.36
N GLY A 672 -34.64 21.42 20.95
CA GLY A 672 -35.92 21.50 20.26
C GLY A 672 -36.72 22.79 20.49
N GLU A 673 -36.35 23.63 21.46
CA GLU A 673 -37.06 24.88 21.78
C GLU A 673 -36.07 26.05 21.80
N GLY A 674 -35.77 26.57 20.62
CA GLY A 674 -34.93 27.75 20.42
C GLY A 674 -34.53 27.83 18.96
N GLY A 675 -35.37 28.51 18.16
CA GLY A 675 -35.21 28.65 16.71
C GLY A 675 -33.90 29.27 16.27
#